data_AF-A0A7X9Q8V9-F1
#
_entry.id   AF-A0A7X9Q8V9-F1
#
_cell.length_a   1.000
_cell.length_b   1.000
_cell.length_c   1.000
_cell.angle_alpha   90.00
_cell.angle_beta   90.00
_cell.angle_gamma   90.00
#
_symmetry.space_group_name_H-M   'P 1'
#
loop_
_entity.id
_entity.type
_entity.pdbx_description
1 polymer ?
#
loop_
_entity_poly.entity_id
_entity_poly.type
_entity_poly.pdbx_seq_one_letter_code
_entity_poly.pdbx_strand_id
1 'polypeptide(L)'
;MSIEIIAHKELKNKIKKYNIKTNILFLDLMNDIYKILSKKENIIEKNIAEIYEEKFINCDRIILLKSYFVCRYKDLNNNIAYMDEQEIENCASLNKKLDETYSYILKRYGKKTTTIELPLFALWNNTSTKINSPVYSEESYTEIIKRLDIALEPYTKRMYIPNFKVITELNGNKLKCRTDIKTKFPDIVIFYLSKYGEKKLKLNLFSTNGFKLEESGAYSLKTFFIRGFNIKKGYSKVINYFDDKTKKEYEAFVNSQIESSLNFDKKPELFLYQKPFASFALVIANNCNKIHDNLNISSPLNNVYFISNNNLKEVRGKKIWFSGMAIVNGELIAGQEDIDETTDINMLKGGIGEYTMLEIDGDAINIYRDYFGKNLLFYYISDNIKVVSNSYHLMLEVLTKQNVKLSMDYKNTLATLSSYAMEPFGAKFSLNMNVSGVKQAPNYYDIKIQNEDILFEKSEIYKELTENNNYFSINYHKLIDDAKNEIISNVKACLKSKRYKNFIVDLSGGKDSRVIYSAVTQAKQDENIYVNTKYVKTTNDLDVALKINGIYNIPYLIFGRKAVTADEKTVNSMYRSYYMGIYFRRSSSIDSNVISNKFEENELILLGAYGEVVARNVVPTYFTDSFIDELNNADDIEGFVENQIMHKCSGYFIYDEGEYADVITKALNNVVGKNLYNKLQNNHVQNLEFIHFSSIFRSCTQGEEFGAMHSKSLYKANQALPVNTPFPKAQYEVINALNPTIGSIEYEKDIDRERYKKNIKSINHTETAQHTVDIEAEKAKWEKANELAKKDAANKNRGTKNIRMGSNNLLYKESLNCLHELINNDPAIKETIGINLYEYIKHNQNNPLKLREIYNKMISVLDQIYIIKY
;
A
#
# COMPACT_ATOMS: atom_id res chain seq x y z
N MET A 1 -36.91 54.45 28.27
CA MET A 1 -37.42 53.18 27.69
C MET A 1 -36.22 52.29 27.44
N SER A 2 -36.08 51.19 28.17
CA SER A 2 -34.93 50.30 28.03
C SER A 2 -34.86 49.72 26.61
N ILE A 3 -33.63 49.53 26.12
CA ILE A 3 -33.30 48.93 24.83
C ILE A 3 -33.99 47.56 24.63
N GLU A 4 -34.37 46.90 25.72
CA GLU A 4 -35.15 45.66 25.77
C GLU A 4 -36.54 45.80 25.13
N ILE A 5 -37.22 46.93 25.33
CA ILE A 5 -38.55 47.19 24.75
C ILE A 5 -38.44 47.34 23.23
N ILE A 6 -37.34 47.92 22.74
CA ILE A 6 -37.10 48.13 21.31
C ILE A 6 -36.83 46.79 20.62
N ALA A 7 -35.94 45.96 21.17
CA ALA A 7 -35.64 44.64 20.63
C ALA A 7 -36.87 43.70 20.64
N HIS A 8 -37.65 43.74 21.71
CA HIS A 8 -38.87 42.94 21.81
C HIS A 8 -39.94 43.39 20.82
N LYS A 9 -40.10 44.70 20.61
CA LYS A 9 -41.06 45.27 19.65
C LYS A 9 -40.62 45.02 18.19
N GLU A 10 -39.33 45.05 17.90
CA GLU A 10 -38.77 44.76 16.58
C GLU A 10 -38.93 43.26 16.22
N LEU A 11 -38.69 42.36 17.18
CA LEU A 11 -38.89 40.92 17.00
C LEU A 11 -40.38 40.59 16.78
N LYS A 12 -41.27 41.18 17.58
CA LYS A 12 -42.73 40.99 17.46
C LYS A 12 -43.26 41.50 16.12
N ASN A 13 -42.73 42.63 15.62
CA ASN A 13 -43.09 43.18 14.32
C ASN A 13 -42.58 42.33 13.15
N LYS A 14 -41.38 41.74 13.25
CA LYS A 14 -40.88 40.80 12.24
C LYS A 14 -41.71 39.50 12.22
N ILE A 15 -42.04 38.95 13.38
CA ILE A 15 -42.92 37.76 13.49
C ILE A 15 -44.29 38.03 12.87
N LYS A 16 -44.89 39.21 13.12
CA LYS A 16 -46.18 39.60 12.51
C LYS A 16 -46.12 39.80 10.99
N LYS A 17 -44.97 40.26 10.47
CA LYS A 17 -44.75 40.48 9.03
C LYS A 17 -44.68 39.16 8.24
N TYR A 18 -44.21 38.09 8.87
CA TYR A 18 -44.14 36.76 8.25
C TYR A 18 -45.42 35.96 8.55
N ASN A 19 -46.47 36.16 7.74
CA ASN A 19 -47.68 35.33 7.81
C ASN A 19 -47.38 33.93 7.23
N ILE A 20 -46.83 33.02 8.06
CA ILE A 20 -46.15 31.79 7.63
C ILE A 20 -47.14 30.75 7.07
N LYS A 21 -47.16 30.58 5.74
CA LYS A 21 -47.83 29.46 5.05
C LYS A 21 -46.88 28.51 4.29
N THR A 22 -45.56 28.71 4.30
CA THR A 22 -44.61 27.81 3.61
C THR A 22 -43.29 27.61 4.38
N ASN A 23 -42.71 26.40 4.28
CA ASN A 23 -41.51 25.94 5.01
C ASN A 23 -40.23 26.76 4.77
N ILE A 24 -40.17 27.54 3.68
CA ILE A 24 -39.00 28.36 3.32
C ILE A 24 -38.87 29.56 4.28
N LEU A 25 -39.99 30.15 4.71
CA LEU A 25 -40.01 31.34 5.57
C LEU A 25 -39.68 31.05 7.05
N PHE A 26 -39.84 29.81 7.49
CA PHE A 26 -39.47 29.39 8.85
C PHE A 26 -37.96 29.36 9.06
N LEU A 27 -37.20 29.02 8.00
CA LEU A 27 -35.75 28.95 8.05
C LEU A 27 -35.09 30.34 8.02
N ASP A 28 -35.65 31.29 7.26
CA ASP A 28 -35.18 32.69 7.28
C ASP A 28 -35.43 33.36 8.63
N LEU A 29 -36.57 33.06 9.27
CA LEU A 29 -36.88 33.51 10.63
C LEU A 29 -35.88 32.94 11.65
N MET A 30 -35.54 31.65 11.54
CA MET A 30 -34.54 31.03 12.41
C MET A 30 -33.13 31.59 12.20
N ASN A 31 -32.78 32.00 10.98
CA ASN A 31 -31.49 32.62 10.66
C ASN A 31 -31.37 34.05 11.21
N ASP A 32 -32.45 34.83 11.12
CA ASP A 32 -32.54 36.16 11.73
C ASP A 32 -32.51 36.09 13.25
N ILE A 33 -33.20 35.11 13.83
CA ILE A 33 -33.15 34.81 15.26
C ILE A 33 -31.73 34.41 15.66
N TYR A 34 -31.06 33.53 14.92
CA TYR A 34 -29.68 33.11 15.21
C TYR A 34 -28.67 34.26 15.12
N LYS A 35 -28.79 35.17 14.13
CA LYS A 35 -27.95 36.39 14.02
C LYS A 35 -28.15 37.39 15.17
N ILE A 36 -29.35 37.44 15.73
CA ILE A 36 -29.68 38.26 16.90
C ILE A 36 -29.14 37.59 18.18
N LEU A 37 -29.25 36.26 18.27
CA LEU A 37 -28.83 35.45 19.41
C LEU A 37 -27.31 35.26 19.50
N SER A 38 -26.59 35.27 18.39
CA SER A 38 -25.12 35.11 18.34
C SER A 38 -24.34 36.31 18.89
N LYS A 39 -25.02 37.33 19.45
CA LYS A 39 -24.38 38.53 20.00
C LYS A 39 -24.43 38.65 21.52
N LYS A 40 -25.19 37.83 22.26
CA LYS A 40 -25.28 37.89 23.74
C LYS A 40 -25.65 36.54 24.36
N GLU A 41 -24.77 35.99 25.20
CA GLU A 41 -24.89 34.63 25.77
C GLU A 41 -25.89 34.48 26.94
N ASN A 42 -26.38 35.56 27.56
CA ASN A 42 -27.05 35.47 28.87
C ASN A 42 -28.56 35.84 28.92
N ILE A 43 -29.31 35.76 27.82
CA ILE A 43 -30.75 36.14 27.80
C ILE A 43 -31.63 35.00 27.22
N ILE A 44 -31.35 33.76 27.61
CA ILE A 44 -31.84 32.58 26.86
C ILE A 44 -33.05 31.89 27.51
N GLU A 45 -33.21 31.89 28.83
CA GLU A 45 -34.12 30.89 29.44
C GLU A 45 -35.60 31.25 29.45
N LYS A 46 -35.97 32.54 29.49
CA LYS A 46 -37.37 32.94 29.69
C LYS A 46 -38.18 33.11 28.40
N ASN A 47 -37.55 33.56 27.32
CA ASN A 47 -38.25 33.92 26.07
C ASN A 47 -38.44 32.73 25.10
N ILE A 48 -37.62 31.67 25.21
CA ILE A 48 -37.77 30.47 24.38
C ILE A 48 -39.04 29.70 24.78
N ALA A 49 -39.36 29.64 26.07
CA ALA A 49 -40.56 28.96 26.56
C ALA A 49 -41.87 29.58 26.02
N GLU A 50 -41.96 30.92 25.95
CA GLU A 50 -43.14 31.62 25.45
C GLU A 50 -43.30 31.52 23.92
N ILE A 51 -42.21 31.40 23.16
CA ILE A 51 -42.26 31.23 21.69
C ILE A 51 -42.73 29.82 21.30
N TYR A 52 -42.45 28.81 22.14
CA TYR A 52 -42.87 27.43 21.90
C TYR A 52 -44.35 27.16 22.22
N GLU A 53 -45.02 28.04 22.99
CA GLU A 53 -46.44 27.86 23.37
C GLU A 53 -47.43 28.10 22.21
N GLU A 54 -47.06 28.78 21.13
CA GLU A 54 -48.03 29.21 20.10
C GLU A 54 -48.20 28.28 18.86
N LYS A 55 -47.31 27.31 18.57
CA LYS A 55 -47.43 26.48 17.34
C LYS A 55 -46.97 25.01 17.49
N PHE A 56 -47.92 24.17 17.91
CA PHE A 56 -47.79 22.73 18.17
C PHE A 56 -47.98 21.85 16.90
N ILE A 57 -47.09 21.89 15.91
CA ILE A 57 -47.19 20.99 14.72
C ILE A 57 -45.87 20.30 14.28
N ASN A 58 -44.70 20.54 14.89
CA ASN A 58 -43.44 19.90 14.43
C ASN A 58 -42.58 19.20 15.52
N CYS A 59 -43.10 18.98 16.73
CA CYS A 59 -42.35 18.30 17.80
C CYS A 59 -41.98 16.85 17.45
N ASP A 60 -42.86 16.13 16.75
CA ASP A 60 -42.69 14.70 16.43
C ASP A 60 -41.44 14.43 15.56
N ARG A 61 -41.11 15.36 14.66
CA ARG A 61 -39.92 15.26 13.79
C ARG A 61 -38.62 15.55 14.53
N ILE A 62 -38.66 16.44 15.52
CA ILE A 62 -37.50 16.79 16.34
C ILE A 62 -37.18 15.64 17.31
N ILE A 63 -38.20 14.99 17.87
CA ILE A 63 -38.05 13.82 18.74
C ILE A 63 -37.48 12.63 17.95
N LEU A 64 -37.98 12.36 16.73
CA LEU A 64 -37.46 11.30 15.87
C LEU A 64 -35.98 11.50 15.49
N LEU A 65 -35.63 12.73 15.10
CA LEU A 65 -34.24 13.11 14.78
C LEU A 65 -33.32 12.95 16.00
N LYS A 66 -33.81 13.31 17.20
CA LYS A 66 -33.06 13.23 18.46
C LYS A 66 -32.82 11.79 18.90
N SER A 67 -33.85 10.94 18.89
CA SER A 67 -33.72 9.51 19.23
C SER A 67 -32.78 8.77 18.27
N TYR A 68 -32.82 9.10 16.97
CA TYR A 68 -31.89 8.54 15.99
C TYR A 68 -30.46 9.07 16.16
N PHE A 69 -30.26 10.37 16.44
CA PHE A 69 -28.95 10.95 16.74
C PHE A 69 -28.30 10.29 17.96
N VAL A 70 -29.06 10.06 19.04
CA VAL A 70 -28.53 9.42 20.26
C VAL A 70 -28.15 7.95 20.02
N CYS A 71 -28.93 7.21 19.23
CA CYS A 71 -28.62 5.82 18.87
C CYS A 71 -27.39 5.72 17.94
N ARG A 72 -27.28 6.56 16.90
CA ARG A 72 -26.12 6.59 15.98
C ARG A 72 -24.87 7.22 16.61
N TYR A 73 -25.01 8.12 17.58
CA TYR A 73 -23.89 8.66 18.36
C TYR A 73 -23.15 7.55 19.13
N LYS A 74 -23.86 6.51 19.58
CA LYS A 74 -23.23 5.31 20.18
C LYS A 74 -22.47 4.45 19.16
N ASP A 75 -22.97 4.30 17.93
CA ASP A 75 -22.24 3.63 16.83
C ASP A 75 -21.02 4.43 16.33
N LEU A 76 -21.12 5.77 16.38
CA LEU A 76 -20.01 6.68 16.16
C LEU A 76 -18.97 6.55 17.29
N ASN A 77 -19.38 6.49 18.57
CA ASN A 77 -18.48 6.26 19.71
C ASN A 77 -17.69 4.94 19.61
N ASN A 78 -18.27 3.88 19.05
CA ASN A 78 -17.54 2.62 18.80
C ASN A 78 -16.50 2.73 17.67
N ASN A 79 -16.47 3.84 16.92
CA ASN A 79 -15.54 4.12 15.82
C ASN A 79 -14.66 5.38 16.05
N ILE A 80 -14.66 5.99 17.25
CA ILE A 80 -13.95 7.25 17.53
C ILE A 80 -12.67 6.99 18.33
N ALA A 81 -11.53 7.05 17.64
CA ALA A 81 -10.20 7.22 18.24
C ALA A 81 -9.72 8.69 18.20
N TYR A 82 -10.62 9.68 17.99
CA TYR A 82 -10.21 11.00 17.48
C TYR A 82 -10.96 12.24 18.05
N MET A 83 -11.62 12.13 19.20
CA MET A 83 -12.15 13.30 19.93
C MET A 83 -11.28 13.57 21.17
N ASP A 84 -11.04 14.83 21.51
CA ASP A 84 -10.37 15.18 22.76
C ASP A 84 -11.34 15.17 23.96
N GLU A 85 -10.80 15.15 25.17
CA GLU A 85 -11.60 15.06 26.41
C GLU A 85 -12.60 16.22 26.55
N GLN A 86 -12.26 17.41 26.04
CA GLN A 86 -13.14 18.57 26.11
C GLN A 86 -14.33 18.43 25.16
N GLU A 87 -14.11 17.87 23.96
CA GLU A 87 -15.18 17.52 23.01
C GLU A 87 -16.10 16.44 23.59
N ILE A 88 -15.57 15.46 24.33
CA ILE A 88 -16.35 14.43 25.03
C ILE A 88 -17.22 15.06 26.15
N GLU A 89 -16.65 15.93 26.98
CA GLU A 89 -17.38 16.63 28.04
C GLU A 89 -18.48 17.55 27.50
N ASN A 90 -18.19 18.29 26.43
CA ASN A 90 -19.18 19.17 25.80
C ASN A 90 -20.37 18.38 25.24
N CYS A 91 -20.11 17.22 24.64
CA CYS A 91 -21.15 16.31 24.18
C CYS A 91 -21.95 15.68 25.33
N ALA A 92 -21.30 15.29 26.42
CA ALA A 92 -21.97 14.77 27.62
C ALA A 92 -22.89 15.83 28.27
N SER A 93 -22.41 17.07 28.36
CA SER A 93 -23.18 18.23 28.85
C SER A 93 -24.40 18.53 27.98
N LEU A 94 -24.25 18.46 26.65
CA LEU A 94 -25.35 18.66 25.71
C LEU A 94 -26.42 17.56 25.84
N ASN A 95 -25.99 16.29 25.98
CA ASN A 95 -26.91 15.16 26.22
C ASN A 95 -27.70 15.33 27.52
N LYS A 96 -27.02 15.71 28.61
CA LYS A 96 -27.67 15.97 29.90
C LYS A 96 -28.73 17.08 29.81
N LYS A 97 -28.40 18.22 29.18
CA LYS A 97 -29.36 19.33 28.97
C LYS A 97 -30.55 18.91 28.10
N LEU A 98 -30.31 18.06 27.11
CA LEU A 98 -31.34 17.50 26.25
C LEU A 98 -32.29 16.57 27.01
N ASP A 99 -31.78 15.76 27.94
CA ASP A 99 -32.60 14.89 28.81
C ASP A 99 -33.41 15.68 29.82
N GLU A 100 -32.84 16.73 30.40
CA GLU A 100 -33.53 17.66 31.31
C GLU A 100 -34.67 18.39 30.59
N THR A 101 -34.43 18.90 29.39
CA THR A 101 -35.44 19.58 28.57
C THR A 101 -36.57 18.61 28.17
N TYR A 102 -36.24 17.37 27.84
CA TYR A 102 -37.22 16.34 27.47
C TYR A 102 -38.08 15.92 28.68
N SER A 103 -37.45 15.74 29.84
CA SER A 103 -38.13 15.46 31.10
C SER A 103 -39.07 16.60 31.50
N TYR A 104 -38.67 17.84 31.27
CA TYR A 104 -39.50 19.03 31.48
C TYR A 104 -40.75 19.02 30.58
N ILE A 105 -40.59 18.72 29.28
CA ILE A 105 -41.70 18.64 28.31
C ILE A 105 -42.68 17.50 28.71
N LEU A 106 -42.17 16.31 29.03
CA LEU A 106 -43.00 15.18 29.46
C LEU A 106 -43.78 15.47 30.75
N LYS A 107 -43.14 16.13 31.72
CA LYS A 107 -43.74 16.50 33.01
C LYS A 107 -44.81 17.59 32.86
N ARG A 108 -44.68 18.46 31.85
CA ARG A 108 -45.57 19.61 31.62
C ARG A 108 -46.81 19.26 30.80
N TYR A 109 -46.71 18.34 29.84
CA TYR A 109 -47.79 18.11 28.86
C TYR A 109 -48.53 16.77 29.00
N GLY A 110 -48.03 15.84 29.82
CA GLY A 110 -48.72 14.57 30.13
C GLY A 110 -48.89 13.62 28.93
N LYS A 111 -49.20 12.34 29.22
CA LYS A 111 -49.37 11.25 28.23
C LYS A 111 -50.65 11.40 27.37
N LYS A 112 -50.76 12.43 26.54
CA LYS A 112 -51.78 12.48 25.48
C LYS A 112 -51.12 12.64 24.13
N THR A 113 -50.75 11.51 23.56
CA THR A 113 -50.21 11.43 22.21
C THR A 113 -50.89 10.30 21.43
N THR A 114 -51.28 10.63 20.20
CA THR A 114 -52.09 9.83 19.30
C THR A 114 -51.28 8.78 18.54
N THR A 115 -51.86 7.59 18.42
CA THR A 115 -51.78 6.46 17.45
C THR A 115 -50.54 6.16 16.57
N ILE A 116 -49.59 7.06 16.34
CA ILE A 116 -48.32 6.77 15.62
C ILE A 116 -47.18 6.45 16.59
N GLU A 117 -47.36 6.70 17.88
CA GLU A 117 -46.27 6.54 18.87
C GLU A 117 -46.10 5.12 19.42
N LEU A 118 -47.11 4.25 19.37
CA LEU A 118 -47.05 2.93 20.03
C LEU A 118 -45.87 2.02 19.58
N PRO A 119 -45.46 1.97 18.30
CA PRO A 119 -44.31 1.15 17.89
C PRO A 119 -42.96 1.71 18.39
N LEU A 120 -42.78 3.03 18.37
CA LEU A 120 -41.54 3.70 18.82
C LEU A 120 -41.45 3.79 20.35
N PHE A 121 -42.58 4.00 21.02
CA PHE A 121 -42.72 4.00 22.48
C PHE A 121 -42.53 2.59 23.06
N ALA A 122 -42.92 1.54 22.32
CA ALA A 122 -42.61 0.15 22.65
C ALA A 122 -41.14 -0.21 22.43
N LEU A 123 -40.48 0.35 21.40
CA LEU A 123 -39.05 0.18 21.16
C LEU A 123 -38.19 0.87 22.23
N TRP A 124 -38.51 2.12 22.58
CA TRP A 124 -37.76 2.88 23.59
C TRP A 124 -37.97 2.34 25.00
N ASN A 125 -39.20 1.99 25.40
CA ASN A 125 -39.41 1.39 26.73
C ASN A 125 -38.81 -0.01 26.85
N ASN A 126 -38.84 -0.84 25.79
CA ASN A 126 -38.15 -2.13 25.83
C ASN A 126 -36.62 -1.99 25.89
N THR A 127 -36.04 -0.91 25.35
CA THR A 127 -34.59 -0.67 25.44
C THR A 127 -34.22 0.00 26.77
N SER A 128 -34.91 1.04 27.22
CA SER A 128 -34.51 1.79 28.43
C SER A 128 -34.81 1.09 29.75
N THR A 129 -35.80 0.18 29.81
CA THR A 129 -36.14 -0.54 31.06
C THR A 129 -35.57 -1.96 31.16
N LYS A 130 -35.02 -2.54 30.07
CA LYS A 130 -34.44 -3.90 30.06
C LYS A 130 -32.92 -3.98 29.87
N ILE A 131 -32.21 -2.84 29.82
CA ILE A 131 -30.72 -2.80 29.76
C ILE A 131 -30.03 -3.41 31.01
N ASN A 132 -30.78 -3.75 32.06
CA ASN A 132 -30.25 -4.44 33.25
C ASN A 132 -30.61 -5.94 33.34
N SER A 133 -31.18 -6.58 32.29
CA SER A 133 -31.51 -8.01 32.33
C SER A 133 -30.69 -8.83 31.32
N PRO A 134 -30.06 -9.97 31.70
CA PRO A 134 -29.14 -10.71 30.83
C PRO A 134 -29.81 -11.66 29.81
N VAL A 135 -31.13 -11.61 29.64
CA VAL A 135 -31.86 -12.61 28.86
C VAL A 135 -32.89 -11.91 27.98
N TYR A 136 -32.60 -11.74 26.69
CA TYR A 136 -33.48 -12.15 25.58
C TYR A 136 -32.79 -11.99 24.22
N SER A 137 -33.33 -12.80 23.30
CA SER A 137 -32.88 -13.32 22.01
C SER A 137 -32.49 -12.33 20.91
N GLU A 138 -31.69 -12.85 19.98
CA GLU A 138 -31.19 -12.37 18.69
C GLU A 138 -32.18 -11.68 17.70
N GLU A 139 -33.33 -11.15 18.13
CA GLU A 139 -33.99 -10.10 17.36
C GLU A 139 -33.20 -8.80 17.57
N SER A 140 -32.10 -8.77 16.84
CA SER A 140 -30.93 -7.94 17.05
C SER A 140 -31.23 -6.48 16.75
N TYR A 141 -30.52 -5.59 17.43
CA TYR A 141 -30.41 -4.15 17.17
C TYR A 141 -30.45 -3.78 15.66
N THR A 142 -29.89 -4.66 14.83
CA THR A 142 -29.94 -4.68 13.37
C THR A 142 -31.34 -4.57 12.76
N GLU A 143 -32.34 -5.28 13.29
CA GLU A 143 -33.71 -5.30 12.76
C GLU A 143 -34.47 -4.01 13.09
N ILE A 144 -34.16 -3.41 14.25
CA ILE A 144 -34.61 -2.07 14.64
C ILE A 144 -34.01 -1.01 13.71
N ILE A 145 -32.71 -1.09 13.44
CA ILE A 145 -32.04 -0.17 12.50
C ILE A 145 -32.61 -0.35 11.09
N LYS A 146 -32.84 -1.57 10.61
CA LYS A 146 -33.49 -1.82 9.31
C LYS A 146 -34.87 -1.17 9.21
N ARG A 147 -35.71 -1.30 10.24
CA ARG A 147 -37.06 -0.69 10.24
C ARG A 147 -36.99 0.83 10.27
N LEU A 148 -36.03 1.40 11.01
CA LEU A 148 -35.75 2.84 10.99
C LEU A 148 -35.25 3.30 9.61
N ASP A 149 -34.36 2.55 8.98
CA ASP A 149 -33.83 2.87 7.64
C ASP A 149 -34.93 2.83 6.58
N ILE A 150 -35.86 1.87 6.63
CA ILE A 150 -37.03 1.81 5.74
C ILE A 150 -37.97 3.00 5.99
N ALA A 151 -38.29 3.31 7.25
CA ALA A 151 -39.16 4.44 7.59
C ALA A 151 -38.54 5.80 7.21
N LEU A 152 -37.20 5.89 7.22
CA LEU A 152 -36.45 7.09 6.88
C LEU A 152 -36.04 7.15 5.41
N GLU A 153 -36.23 6.09 4.61
CA GLU A 153 -35.81 6.01 3.20
C GLU A 153 -36.25 7.22 2.33
N PRO A 154 -37.49 7.74 2.45
CA PRO A 154 -37.92 8.92 1.69
C PRO A 154 -37.18 10.21 2.10
N TYR A 155 -36.68 10.25 3.35
CA TYR A 155 -35.91 11.37 3.90
C TYR A 155 -34.41 11.22 3.60
N THR A 156 -33.86 10.01 3.64
CA THR A 156 -32.46 9.75 3.31
C THR A 156 -32.16 10.00 1.83
N LYS A 157 -33.10 9.68 0.91
CA LYS A 157 -32.99 10.06 -0.52
C LYS A 157 -32.89 11.58 -0.74
N ARG A 158 -33.55 12.40 0.10
CA ARG A 158 -33.43 13.87 0.07
C ARG A 158 -32.17 14.40 0.75
N MET A 159 -31.49 13.57 1.55
CA MET A 159 -30.26 13.91 2.26
C MET A 159 -28.99 13.39 1.57
N TYR A 160 -29.11 12.87 0.33
CA TYR A 160 -27.96 12.45 -0.46
C TYR A 160 -26.96 13.60 -0.65
N ILE A 161 -25.67 13.30 -0.44
CA ILE A 161 -24.58 14.23 -0.75
C ILE A 161 -23.96 13.77 -2.08
N PRO A 162 -24.10 14.55 -3.17
CA PRO A 162 -23.45 14.23 -4.43
C PRO A 162 -21.92 14.19 -4.27
N ASN A 163 -21.24 13.51 -5.18
CA ASN A 163 -19.77 13.64 -5.27
C ASN A 163 -19.45 15.14 -5.42
N PHE A 164 -18.43 15.59 -4.68
CA PHE A 164 -18.06 17.00 -4.63
C PHE A 164 -16.54 17.15 -4.65
N LYS A 165 -16.07 18.23 -5.27
CA LYS A 165 -14.65 18.62 -5.28
C LYS A 165 -14.39 19.71 -4.25
N VAL A 166 -13.20 19.66 -3.65
CA VAL A 166 -12.68 20.72 -2.80
C VAL A 166 -11.91 21.68 -3.69
N ILE A 167 -12.43 22.89 -3.85
CA ILE A 167 -11.81 23.96 -4.62
C ILE A 167 -10.97 24.80 -3.66
N THR A 168 -9.71 25.01 -4.03
CA THR A 168 -8.75 25.81 -3.25
C THR A 168 -8.16 26.93 -4.10
N GLU A 169 -7.98 28.09 -3.49
CA GLU A 169 -7.37 29.27 -4.09
C GLU A 169 -6.39 29.88 -3.09
N LEU A 170 -5.11 29.91 -3.44
CA LEU A 170 -4.06 30.52 -2.62
C LEU A 170 -3.80 31.94 -3.12
N ASN A 171 -4.03 32.94 -2.27
CA ASN A 171 -3.69 34.34 -2.55
C ASN A 171 -2.77 34.86 -1.45
N GLY A 172 -1.48 35.04 -1.80
CA GLY A 172 -0.42 35.26 -0.82
C GLY A 172 -0.37 34.09 0.16
N ASN A 173 -0.58 34.37 1.45
CA ASN A 173 -0.63 33.36 2.51
C ASN A 173 -2.06 32.97 2.94
N LYS A 174 -3.09 33.40 2.20
CA LYS A 174 -4.48 33.08 2.50
C LYS A 174 -4.98 32.01 1.55
N LEU A 175 -5.24 30.82 2.09
CA LEU A 175 -5.82 29.69 1.38
C LEU A 175 -7.35 29.70 1.54
N LYS A 176 -8.05 30.16 0.52
CA LYS A 176 -9.51 30.04 0.45
C LYS A 176 -9.89 28.62 0.06
N CYS A 177 -10.93 28.09 0.69
CA CYS A 177 -11.44 26.76 0.41
C CYS A 177 -12.97 26.76 0.33
N ARG A 178 -13.51 26.00 -0.62
CA ARG A 178 -14.95 25.78 -0.77
C ARG A 178 -15.22 24.42 -1.40
N THR A 179 -16.46 23.98 -1.34
CA THR A 179 -16.95 22.87 -2.17
C THR A 179 -17.54 23.40 -3.47
N ASP A 180 -17.48 22.60 -4.53
CA ASP A 180 -18.18 22.88 -5.80
C ASP A 180 -19.71 22.74 -5.69
N ILE A 181 -20.19 21.96 -4.72
CA ILE A 181 -21.62 21.85 -4.43
C ILE A 181 -22.10 23.02 -3.56
N LYS A 182 -23.27 23.58 -3.92
CA LYS A 182 -23.94 24.62 -3.12
C LYS A 182 -24.47 24.02 -1.82
N THR A 183 -24.05 24.58 -0.70
CA THR A 183 -24.57 24.24 0.63
C THR A 183 -26.02 24.69 0.76
N LYS A 184 -26.86 23.84 1.36
CA LYS A 184 -28.25 24.14 1.74
C LYS A 184 -28.36 23.94 3.23
N PHE A 185 -29.11 24.75 3.96
CA PHE A 185 -29.32 24.47 5.39
C PHE A 185 -30.06 23.12 5.57
N PRO A 186 -29.64 22.23 6.50
CA PRO A 186 -28.57 22.35 7.51
C PRO A 186 -27.25 21.63 7.14
N ASP A 187 -26.68 21.88 5.96
CA ASP A 187 -25.38 21.34 5.56
C ASP A 187 -24.27 21.92 6.43
N ILE A 188 -23.39 21.05 6.94
CA ILE A 188 -22.18 21.43 7.67
C ILE A 188 -20.98 20.98 6.85
N VAL A 189 -20.03 21.88 6.62
CA VAL A 189 -18.78 21.56 5.93
C VAL A 189 -17.61 21.84 6.87
N ILE A 190 -16.81 20.80 7.13
CA ILE A 190 -15.65 20.88 8.00
C ILE A 190 -14.40 20.68 7.16
N PHE A 191 -13.46 21.62 7.21
CA PHE A 191 -12.18 21.52 6.53
C PHE A 191 -11.06 21.23 7.54
N TYR A 192 -10.19 20.27 7.20
CA TYR A 192 -8.98 19.95 7.95
C TYR A 192 -7.77 20.23 7.07
N LEU A 193 -6.92 21.15 7.52
CA LEU A 193 -5.65 21.44 6.87
C LEU A 193 -4.57 20.49 7.40
N SER A 194 -3.86 19.87 6.48
CA SER A 194 -2.66 19.08 6.75
C SER A 194 -1.45 19.67 6.03
N LYS A 195 -0.27 19.56 6.64
CA LYS A 195 1.03 19.88 6.04
C LYS A 195 1.84 18.59 6.02
N TYR A 196 2.27 18.14 4.83
CA TYR A 196 2.97 16.86 4.67
C TYR A 196 2.25 15.65 5.30
N GLY A 197 0.92 15.63 5.19
CA GLY A 197 0.05 14.59 5.76
C GLY A 197 -0.20 14.72 7.27
N GLU A 198 0.50 15.62 7.96
CA GLU A 198 0.31 15.87 9.39
C GLU A 198 -0.78 16.92 9.60
N LYS A 199 -1.78 16.58 10.41
CA LYS A 199 -2.92 17.48 10.71
C LYS A 199 -2.42 18.72 11.44
N LYS A 200 -2.75 19.91 10.92
CA LYS A 200 -2.35 21.20 11.51
C LYS A 200 -3.52 21.94 12.13
N LEU A 201 -4.60 22.15 11.38
CA LEU A 201 -5.71 23.01 11.80
C LEU A 201 -7.07 22.43 11.41
N LYS A 202 -8.09 22.70 12.23
CA LYS A 202 -9.50 22.37 12.00
C LYS A 202 -10.27 23.67 11.84
N LEU A 203 -11.05 23.76 10.76
CA LEU A 203 -11.87 24.91 10.46
C LEU A 203 -13.33 24.45 10.34
N ASN A 204 -14.09 24.72 11.39
CA ASN A 204 -15.54 24.49 11.42
C ASN A 204 -16.21 25.73 10.85
N LEU A 205 -16.81 25.65 9.66
CA LEU A 205 -17.34 26.84 9.02
C LEU A 205 -18.76 26.66 8.48
N PHE A 206 -19.62 27.57 8.93
CA PHE A 206 -20.73 28.14 8.16
C PHE A 206 -20.28 29.35 7.30
N SER A 207 -19.02 29.81 7.40
CA SER A 207 -18.51 31.01 6.72
C SER A 207 -17.28 30.73 5.83
N THR A 208 -16.91 31.66 4.96
CA THR A 208 -16.06 31.44 3.78
C THR A 208 -14.60 31.86 3.97
N ASN A 209 -14.07 31.88 5.21
CA ASN A 209 -12.87 32.66 5.51
C ASN A 209 -11.50 31.99 5.25
N GLY A 210 -11.46 30.70 4.87
CA GLY A 210 -10.21 30.01 4.52
C GLY A 210 -9.19 29.88 5.66
N PHE A 211 -7.97 29.47 5.33
CA PHE A 211 -6.84 29.32 6.25
C PHE A 211 -5.80 30.40 5.98
N LYS A 212 -5.14 30.90 7.03
CA LYS A 212 -3.90 31.67 6.91
C LYS A 212 -2.73 30.71 7.09
N LEU A 213 -1.87 30.59 6.09
CA LEU A 213 -0.68 29.74 6.11
C LEU A 213 0.48 30.54 6.72
N GLU A 214 1.03 30.05 7.83
CA GLU A 214 2.09 30.75 8.57
C GLU A 214 3.48 30.17 8.30
N GLU A 215 3.55 28.95 7.76
CA GLU A 215 4.79 28.26 7.46
C GLU A 215 4.84 27.86 5.99
N SER A 216 6.02 27.85 5.39
CA SER A 216 6.24 27.24 4.08
C SER A 216 5.95 25.73 4.09
N GLY A 217 5.54 25.16 2.96
CA GLY A 217 5.40 23.71 2.76
C GLY A 217 4.28 23.28 1.80
N ALA A 218 4.10 21.97 1.71
CA ALA A 218 3.05 21.33 0.92
C ALA A 218 1.84 21.00 1.80
N TYR A 219 0.69 21.56 1.44
CA TYR A 219 -0.56 21.49 2.18
C TYR A 219 -1.62 20.67 1.45
N SER A 220 -2.54 20.07 2.19
CA SER A 220 -3.77 19.53 1.60
C SER A 220 -4.95 19.61 2.56
N LEU A 221 -6.16 19.66 1.98
CA LEU A 221 -7.40 19.75 2.73
C LEU A 221 -8.16 18.43 2.69
N LYS A 222 -8.56 17.96 3.87
CA LYS A 222 -9.59 16.93 4.03
C LYS A 222 -10.88 17.57 4.47
N THR A 223 -11.94 17.37 3.70
CA THR A 223 -13.25 17.98 3.90
C THR A 223 -14.27 16.93 4.32
N PHE A 224 -15.10 17.24 5.30
CA PHE A 224 -16.26 16.44 5.67
C PHE A 224 -17.51 17.26 5.40
N PHE A 225 -18.31 16.82 4.44
CA PHE A 225 -19.62 17.37 4.15
C PHE A 225 -20.66 16.55 4.89
N ILE A 226 -21.49 17.21 5.69
CA ILE A 226 -22.49 16.57 6.53
C ILE A 226 -23.85 17.11 6.12
N ARG A 227 -24.77 16.23 5.71
CA ARG A 227 -26.15 16.54 5.35
C ARG A 227 -27.08 15.56 6.06
N GLY A 228 -27.73 16.03 7.12
CA GLY A 228 -28.46 15.14 8.02
C GLY A 228 -27.51 14.11 8.63
N PHE A 229 -27.72 12.83 8.29
CA PHE A 229 -26.91 11.70 8.78
C PHE A 229 -25.80 11.27 7.83
N ASN A 230 -25.81 11.78 6.61
CA ASN A 230 -24.82 11.41 5.62
C ASN A 230 -23.57 12.25 5.85
N ILE A 231 -22.42 11.58 5.96
CA ILE A 231 -21.11 12.20 5.99
C ILE A 231 -20.39 11.77 4.72
N LYS A 232 -19.94 12.74 3.94
CA LYS A 232 -19.14 12.49 2.75
C LYS A 232 -17.80 13.18 2.86
N LYS A 233 -16.73 12.43 2.57
CA LYS A 233 -15.36 12.93 2.59
C LYS A 233 -15.02 13.48 1.21
N GLY A 234 -14.35 14.62 1.16
CA GLY A 234 -13.74 15.19 -0.03
C GLY A 234 -12.32 15.63 0.28
N TYR A 235 -11.48 15.76 -0.74
CA TYR A 235 -10.07 16.11 -0.57
C TYR A 235 -9.66 17.14 -1.62
N SER A 236 -8.66 17.97 -1.33
CA SER A 236 -8.03 18.86 -2.32
C SER A 236 -6.80 18.20 -2.95
N LYS A 237 -6.30 18.76 -4.04
CA LYS A 237 -4.92 18.54 -4.46
C LYS A 237 -3.92 19.12 -3.44
N VAL A 238 -2.66 18.78 -3.62
CA VAL A 238 -1.55 19.41 -2.90
C VAL A 238 -1.48 20.91 -3.26
N ILE A 239 -1.21 21.75 -2.27
CA ILE A 239 -1.12 23.20 -2.39
C ILE A 239 0.22 23.61 -1.80
N ASN A 240 1.09 24.18 -2.64
CA ASN A 240 2.40 24.62 -2.21
C ASN A 240 2.38 26.09 -1.83
N TYR A 241 2.90 26.41 -0.66
CA TYR A 241 3.09 27.79 -0.19
C TYR A 241 4.53 27.94 0.30
N PHE A 242 5.24 28.94 -0.22
CA PHE A 242 6.60 29.28 0.20
C PHE A 242 6.68 30.78 0.45
N ASP A 243 7.00 31.16 1.68
CA ASP A 243 7.22 32.55 2.03
C ASP A 243 8.55 33.09 1.44
N ASP A 244 8.74 34.40 1.50
CA ASP A 244 9.93 35.05 0.94
C ASP A 244 11.21 34.64 1.69
N LYS A 245 11.11 34.21 2.94
CA LYS A 245 12.25 33.73 3.73
C LYS A 245 12.73 32.40 3.18
N THR A 246 11.85 31.42 3.02
CA THR A 246 12.17 30.11 2.45
C THR A 246 12.69 30.24 1.02
N LYS A 247 12.12 31.14 0.20
CA LYS A 247 12.64 31.39 -1.16
C LYS A 247 14.08 31.90 -1.14
N LYS A 248 14.40 32.88 -0.28
CA LYS A 248 15.77 33.39 -0.12
C LYS A 248 16.73 32.34 0.43
N GLU A 249 16.28 31.51 1.37
CA GLU A 249 17.07 30.40 1.90
C GLU A 249 17.35 29.34 0.83
N TYR A 250 16.37 29.04 -0.03
CA TYR A 250 16.54 28.14 -1.17
C TYR A 250 17.50 28.73 -2.22
N GLU A 251 17.36 30.00 -2.58
CA GLU A 251 18.29 30.70 -3.49
C GLU A 251 19.72 30.71 -2.93
N ALA A 252 19.88 30.95 -1.63
CA ALA A 252 21.19 30.88 -0.98
C ALA A 252 21.76 29.45 -1.00
N PHE A 253 20.91 28.43 -0.78
CA PHE A 253 21.30 27.02 -0.88
C PHE A 253 21.74 26.64 -2.29
N VAL A 254 20.99 27.04 -3.32
CA VAL A 254 21.31 26.80 -4.74
C VAL A 254 22.67 27.41 -5.12
N ASN A 255 23.00 28.57 -4.56
CA ASN A 255 24.25 29.29 -4.87
C ASN A 255 25.40 28.93 -3.90
N SER A 256 25.17 28.01 -2.96
CA SER A 256 26.20 27.64 -1.99
C SER A 256 27.22 26.66 -2.58
N GLN A 257 28.42 26.61 -2.00
CA GLN A 257 29.33 25.51 -2.24
C GLN A 257 29.12 24.47 -1.14
N ILE A 258 28.68 23.27 -1.52
CA ILE A 258 28.45 22.19 -0.58
C ILE A 258 29.57 21.17 -0.71
N GLU A 259 30.37 21.01 0.35
CA GLU A 259 31.30 19.90 0.48
C GLU A 259 30.51 18.62 0.77
N SER A 260 30.32 17.81 -0.26
CA SER A 260 29.71 16.49 -0.10
C SER A 260 30.66 15.52 0.61
N SER A 261 30.13 14.80 1.60
CA SER A 261 30.85 13.69 2.24
C SER A 261 30.86 12.43 1.38
N LEU A 262 29.82 12.25 0.56
CA LEU A 262 29.73 11.16 -0.41
C LEU A 262 30.31 11.62 -1.74
N ASN A 263 31.18 10.80 -2.32
CA ASN A 263 31.81 11.05 -3.61
C ASN A 263 30.76 10.86 -4.73
N PHE A 264 29.80 11.79 -4.83
CA PHE A 264 28.72 11.77 -5.82
C PHE A 264 29.26 11.95 -7.24
N ASP A 265 30.47 12.49 -7.40
CA ASP A 265 31.16 12.70 -8.68
C ASP A 265 31.48 11.41 -9.47
N LYS A 266 31.03 10.24 -9.01
CA LYS A 266 31.26 8.95 -9.67
C LYS A 266 29.94 8.20 -9.82
N LYS A 267 29.72 7.71 -11.03
CA LYS A 267 28.67 6.72 -11.32
C LYS A 267 28.80 5.52 -10.36
N PRO A 268 27.68 4.93 -9.90
CA PRO A 268 27.73 3.76 -9.03
C PRO A 268 28.40 2.58 -9.75
N GLU A 269 29.04 1.68 -9.00
CA GLU A 269 29.59 0.46 -9.59
C GLU A 269 28.46 -0.48 -10.02
N LEU A 270 28.64 -1.12 -11.18
CA LEU A 270 27.68 -2.10 -11.69
C LEU A 270 27.64 -3.33 -10.76
N PHE A 271 26.48 -3.58 -10.17
CA PHE A 271 26.23 -4.80 -9.44
C PHE A 271 25.79 -5.92 -10.39
N LEU A 272 26.64 -6.94 -10.52
CA LEU A 272 26.32 -8.17 -11.22
C LEU A 272 25.64 -9.15 -10.27
N TYR A 273 24.56 -9.78 -10.75
CA TYR A 273 23.81 -10.75 -9.95
C TYR A 273 24.68 -11.97 -9.64
N GLN A 274 24.50 -12.50 -8.44
CA GLN A 274 25.24 -13.67 -7.95
C GLN A 274 24.35 -14.92 -7.99
N LYS A 275 25.00 -16.08 -8.05
CA LYS A 275 24.31 -17.38 -8.04
C LYS A 275 23.25 -17.47 -6.93
N PRO A 276 22.08 -18.06 -7.21
CA PRO A 276 21.70 -18.78 -8.44
C PRO A 276 21.28 -17.87 -9.63
N PHE A 277 21.42 -16.55 -9.48
CA PHE A 277 21.07 -15.56 -10.50
C PHE A 277 22.29 -15.11 -11.32
N ALA A 278 22.03 -14.53 -12.48
CA ALA A 278 23.02 -13.95 -13.38
C ALA A 278 22.43 -12.74 -14.11
N SER A 279 23.29 -11.78 -14.45
CA SER A 279 22.91 -10.61 -15.23
C SER A 279 23.12 -10.89 -16.71
N PHE A 280 22.24 -10.37 -17.57
CA PHE A 280 22.43 -10.41 -19.01
C PHE A 280 21.98 -9.14 -19.71
N ALA A 281 22.55 -8.91 -20.89
CA ALA A 281 22.02 -8.03 -21.91
C ALA A 281 22.12 -8.71 -23.28
N LEU A 282 21.10 -8.52 -24.11
CA LEU A 282 21.11 -8.82 -25.53
C LEU A 282 21.13 -7.50 -26.30
N VAL A 283 22.06 -7.36 -27.23
CA VAL A 283 22.25 -6.15 -28.04
C VAL A 283 22.10 -6.52 -29.50
N ILE A 284 21.12 -5.91 -30.17
CA ILE A 284 20.95 -6.00 -31.62
C ILE A 284 21.59 -4.77 -32.23
N ALA A 285 22.72 -4.94 -32.89
CA ALA A 285 23.52 -3.87 -33.50
C ALA A 285 24.55 -4.44 -34.50
N ASN A 286 25.16 -3.58 -35.31
CA ASN A 286 26.25 -3.98 -36.23
C ASN A 286 27.55 -4.35 -35.50
N ASN A 287 27.75 -3.83 -34.29
CA ASN A 287 28.90 -4.11 -33.44
C ASN A 287 28.51 -3.99 -31.96
N CYS A 288 29.33 -4.54 -31.07
CA CYS A 288 29.15 -4.39 -29.64
C CYS A 288 30.50 -4.15 -28.95
N ASN A 289 30.64 -2.97 -28.35
CA ASN A 289 31.79 -2.64 -27.51
C ASN A 289 31.85 -3.48 -26.22
N LYS A 290 33.05 -3.66 -25.68
CA LYS A 290 33.25 -4.28 -24.35
C LYS A 290 32.63 -3.39 -23.27
N ILE A 291 31.79 -3.99 -22.43
CA ILE A 291 31.05 -3.26 -21.38
C ILE A 291 31.79 -3.28 -20.05
N HIS A 292 32.19 -4.47 -19.60
CA HIS A 292 32.83 -4.71 -18.32
C HIS A 292 33.75 -5.94 -18.40
N ASP A 293 34.82 -5.99 -17.62
CA ASP A 293 35.80 -7.10 -17.67
C ASP A 293 35.22 -8.44 -17.19
N ASN A 294 34.29 -8.38 -16.23
CA ASN A 294 33.58 -9.55 -15.67
C ASN A 294 32.37 -10.01 -16.51
N LEU A 295 32.19 -9.49 -17.73
CA LEU A 295 31.10 -9.88 -18.63
C LEU A 295 31.68 -10.51 -19.90
N ASN A 296 31.19 -11.71 -20.20
CA ASN A 296 31.50 -12.39 -21.46
C ASN A 296 30.59 -11.83 -22.56
N ILE A 297 31.15 -11.68 -23.76
CA ILE A 297 30.40 -11.29 -24.96
C ILE A 297 30.49 -12.42 -25.98
N SER A 298 29.34 -12.85 -26.50
CA SER A 298 29.23 -13.84 -27.56
C SER A 298 28.19 -13.37 -28.59
N SER A 299 28.24 -13.90 -29.82
CA SER A 299 27.26 -13.57 -30.86
C SER A 299 26.46 -14.83 -31.22
N PRO A 300 25.36 -15.14 -30.50
CA PRO A 300 24.57 -16.34 -30.78
C PRO A 300 23.90 -16.33 -32.15
N LEU A 301 23.54 -15.16 -32.68
CA LEU A 301 22.99 -14.94 -34.01
C LEU A 301 23.73 -13.78 -34.69
N ASN A 302 23.51 -13.60 -36.00
CA ASN A 302 24.06 -12.46 -36.74
C ASN A 302 23.53 -11.13 -36.15
N ASN A 303 24.42 -10.17 -35.93
CA ASN A 303 24.11 -8.85 -35.36
C ASN A 303 23.43 -8.88 -33.96
N VAL A 304 23.44 -10.02 -33.27
CA VAL A 304 22.90 -10.15 -31.91
C VAL A 304 24.01 -10.58 -30.96
N TYR A 305 24.35 -9.71 -30.02
CA TYR A 305 25.38 -9.93 -29.00
C TYR A 305 24.75 -10.26 -27.66
N PHE A 306 25.16 -11.38 -27.08
CA PHE A 306 24.81 -11.81 -25.74
C PHE A 306 25.94 -11.47 -24.77
N ILE A 307 25.61 -10.65 -23.77
CA ILE A 307 26.50 -10.15 -22.74
C ILE A 307 26.03 -10.71 -21.40
N SER A 308 26.84 -11.50 -20.70
CA SER A 308 26.45 -12.05 -19.39
C SER A 308 27.65 -12.44 -18.55
N ASN A 309 27.45 -12.52 -17.23
CA ASN A 309 28.39 -13.14 -16.31
C ASN A 309 28.28 -14.68 -16.27
N ASN A 310 27.35 -15.27 -17.04
CA ASN A 310 27.26 -16.71 -17.30
C ASN A 310 27.30 -17.00 -18.81
N ASN A 311 27.90 -18.12 -19.19
CA ASN A 311 27.93 -18.55 -20.59
C ASN A 311 26.64 -19.28 -20.99
N LEU A 312 26.35 -19.35 -22.29
CA LEU A 312 25.33 -20.26 -22.82
C LEU A 312 25.75 -21.72 -22.56
N LYS A 313 24.78 -22.57 -22.22
CA LYS A 313 24.95 -24.02 -22.01
C LYS A 313 24.18 -24.77 -23.09
N GLU A 314 24.76 -25.85 -23.60
CA GLU A 314 24.06 -26.74 -24.53
C GLU A 314 23.38 -27.87 -23.75
N VAL A 315 22.08 -28.08 -24.01
CA VAL A 315 21.24 -29.12 -23.38
C VAL A 315 20.31 -29.67 -24.44
N ARG A 316 20.33 -30.98 -24.69
CA ARG A 316 19.51 -31.65 -25.73
C ARG A 316 19.59 -30.99 -27.11
N GLY A 317 20.79 -30.55 -27.50
CA GLY A 317 21.04 -29.86 -28.78
C GLY A 317 20.49 -28.43 -28.86
N LYS A 318 20.01 -27.86 -27.76
CA LYS A 318 19.57 -26.46 -27.65
C LYS A 318 20.57 -25.66 -26.83
N LYS A 319 20.86 -24.43 -27.25
CA LYS A 319 21.65 -23.49 -26.46
C LYS A 319 20.71 -22.69 -25.56
N ILE A 320 20.96 -22.76 -24.26
CA ILE A 320 20.15 -22.11 -23.23
C ILE A 320 21.01 -21.24 -22.32
N TRP A 321 20.37 -20.26 -21.70
CA TRP A 321 20.89 -19.58 -20.52
C TRP A 321 19.82 -19.53 -19.45
N PHE A 322 20.20 -19.66 -18.18
CA PHE A 322 19.26 -19.65 -17.07
C PHE A 322 19.80 -18.85 -15.89
N SER A 323 18.92 -18.08 -15.26
CA SER A 323 19.21 -17.30 -14.07
C SER A 323 18.02 -17.34 -13.12
N GLY A 324 18.21 -17.97 -11.95
CA GLY A 324 17.24 -17.99 -10.87
C GLY A 324 16.94 -19.39 -10.35
N MET A 325 15.73 -19.59 -9.85
CA MET A 325 15.30 -20.86 -9.25
C MET A 325 13.94 -21.29 -9.81
N ALA A 326 13.77 -22.59 -10.08
CA ALA A 326 12.54 -23.14 -10.66
C ALA A 326 12.22 -24.53 -10.11
N ILE A 327 10.94 -24.93 -10.16
CA ILE A 327 10.52 -26.32 -9.94
C ILE A 327 10.29 -27.00 -11.30
N VAL A 328 11.04 -28.07 -11.56
CA VAL A 328 10.94 -28.89 -12.79
C VAL A 328 10.86 -30.35 -12.40
N ASN A 329 9.87 -31.09 -12.91
CA ASN A 329 9.69 -32.53 -12.60
C ASN A 329 9.69 -32.89 -11.10
N GLY A 330 9.27 -31.96 -10.22
CA GLY A 330 9.27 -32.17 -8.77
C GLY A 330 10.65 -32.07 -8.12
N GLU A 331 11.61 -31.46 -8.82
CA GLU A 331 12.95 -31.12 -8.34
C GLU A 331 13.15 -29.60 -8.38
N LEU A 332 13.98 -29.09 -7.46
CA LEU A 332 14.37 -27.69 -7.41
C LEU A 332 15.65 -27.49 -8.24
N ILE A 333 15.56 -26.64 -9.26
CA ILE A 333 16.70 -26.12 -10.03
C ILE A 333 17.12 -24.80 -9.40
N ALA A 334 18.38 -24.68 -8.95
CA ALA A 334 18.93 -23.48 -8.33
C ALA A 334 20.16 -22.99 -9.12
N GLY A 335 19.90 -22.29 -10.23
CA GLY A 335 20.91 -21.76 -11.13
C GLY A 335 21.19 -22.66 -12.34
N GLN A 336 21.99 -22.16 -13.27
CA GLN A 336 22.26 -22.85 -14.55
C GLN A 336 23.08 -24.13 -14.36
N GLU A 337 23.84 -24.24 -13.27
CA GLU A 337 24.60 -25.44 -12.95
C GLU A 337 23.73 -26.70 -12.82
N ASP A 338 22.50 -26.54 -12.32
CA ASP A 338 21.58 -27.63 -12.01
C ASP A 338 20.80 -28.10 -13.25
N ILE A 339 20.86 -27.38 -14.37
CA ILE A 339 20.19 -27.78 -15.61
C ILE A 339 21.06 -28.75 -16.39
N ASP A 340 20.57 -29.96 -16.64
CA ASP A 340 21.29 -31.00 -17.38
C ASP A 340 20.41 -31.66 -18.45
N GLU A 341 20.93 -32.73 -19.08
CA GLU A 341 20.23 -33.50 -20.12
C GLU A 341 18.94 -34.16 -19.64
N THR A 342 18.72 -34.30 -18.33
CA THR A 342 17.48 -34.85 -17.75
C THR A 342 16.41 -33.78 -17.54
N THR A 343 16.82 -32.50 -17.48
CA THR A 343 15.92 -31.38 -17.25
C THR A 343 14.96 -31.16 -18.43
N ASP A 344 13.66 -31.08 -18.16
CA ASP A 344 12.66 -30.72 -19.18
C ASP A 344 12.56 -29.20 -19.35
N ILE A 345 13.28 -28.68 -20.35
CA ILE A 345 13.31 -27.24 -20.69
C ILE A 345 11.92 -26.69 -21.03
N ASN A 346 10.98 -27.51 -21.51
CA ASN A 346 9.64 -27.02 -21.82
C ASN A 346 8.85 -26.66 -20.56
N MET A 347 9.09 -27.34 -19.44
CA MET A 347 8.48 -26.98 -18.15
C MET A 347 8.98 -25.65 -17.59
N LEU A 348 10.15 -25.19 -18.05
CA LEU A 348 10.66 -23.85 -17.72
C LEU A 348 9.98 -22.74 -18.51
N LYS A 349 9.13 -23.03 -19.49
CA LYS A 349 8.38 -21.98 -20.22
C LYS A 349 7.12 -21.63 -19.44
N GLY A 350 7.13 -20.52 -18.69
CA GLY A 350 6.02 -20.16 -17.80
C GLY A 350 5.85 -21.11 -16.62
N GLY A 351 6.95 -21.70 -16.15
CA GLY A 351 6.99 -22.60 -14.99
C GLY A 351 6.92 -21.85 -13.65
N ILE A 352 6.92 -22.60 -12.55
CA ILE A 352 6.92 -22.03 -11.20
C ILE A 352 8.35 -21.72 -10.75
N GLY A 353 8.59 -20.50 -10.31
CA GLY A 353 9.88 -20.09 -9.75
C GLY A 353 10.06 -18.59 -9.68
N GLU A 354 11.32 -18.17 -9.66
CA GLU A 354 11.78 -16.79 -9.88
C GLU A 354 13.01 -16.89 -10.78
N TYR A 355 12.78 -16.81 -12.09
CA TYR A 355 13.87 -16.99 -13.05
C TYR A 355 13.62 -16.28 -14.38
N THR A 356 14.70 -16.18 -15.14
CA THR A 356 14.69 -15.83 -16.56
C THR A 356 15.48 -16.90 -17.32
N MET A 357 14.96 -17.31 -18.46
CA MET A 357 15.60 -18.28 -19.35
C MET A 357 15.70 -17.71 -20.76
N LEU A 358 16.86 -17.89 -21.40
CA LEU A 358 16.99 -17.75 -22.84
C LEU A 358 17.08 -19.12 -23.49
N GLU A 359 16.42 -19.27 -24.63
CA GLU A 359 16.51 -20.44 -25.51
C GLU A 359 16.80 -19.95 -26.92
N ILE A 360 17.87 -20.46 -27.53
CA ILE A 360 18.17 -20.24 -28.95
C ILE A 360 17.56 -21.39 -29.74
N ASP A 361 16.64 -21.06 -30.64
CA ASP A 361 15.91 -22.00 -31.49
C ASP A 361 15.95 -21.51 -32.94
N GLY A 362 16.81 -22.15 -33.75
CA GLY A 362 17.12 -21.70 -35.10
C GLY A 362 17.65 -20.26 -35.12
N ASP A 363 17.00 -19.39 -35.89
CA ASP A 363 17.33 -17.96 -36.03
C ASP A 363 16.59 -17.05 -35.03
N ALA A 364 16.09 -17.62 -33.92
CA ALA A 364 15.38 -16.88 -32.90
C ALA A 364 15.98 -17.08 -31.51
N ILE A 365 15.91 -16.03 -30.68
CA ILE A 365 16.20 -16.10 -29.25
C ILE A 365 14.91 -15.81 -28.49
N ASN A 366 14.44 -16.79 -27.72
CA ASN A 366 13.26 -16.66 -26.89
C ASN A 366 13.68 -16.40 -25.44
N ILE A 367 13.10 -15.39 -24.81
CA ILE A 367 13.35 -14.98 -23.43
C ILE A 367 12.08 -15.24 -22.64
N TYR A 368 12.10 -16.29 -21.83
CA TYR A 368 11.00 -16.68 -20.96
C TYR A 368 11.26 -16.27 -19.52
N ARG A 369 10.18 -16.12 -18.77
CA ARG A 369 10.22 -15.96 -17.31
C ARG A 369 9.38 -17.03 -16.61
N ASP A 370 9.43 -17.02 -15.29
CA ASP A 370 8.45 -17.73 -14.48
C ASP A 370 7.01 -17.26 -14.80
N TYR A 371 6.02 -18.05 -14.41
CA TYR A 371 4.60 -17.81 -14.68
C TYR A 371 4.12 -16.40 -14.30
N PHE A 372 4.64 -15.82 -13.21
CA PHE A 372 4.24 -14.50 -12.73
C PHE A 372 5.11 -13.37 -13.31
N GLY A 373 6.21 -13.71 -13.97
CA GLY A 373 7.14 -12.77 -14.57
C GLY A 373 7.89 -11.94 -13.53
N LYS A 374 8.31 -12.57 -12.42
CA LYS A 374 8.89 -11.90 -11.25
C LYS A 374 10.22 -11.23 -11.56
N ASN A 375 11.06 -11.87 -12.38
CA ASN A 375 12.29 -11.24 -12.85
C ASN A 375 11.96 -10.13 -13.86
N LEU A 376 12.39 -8.92 -13.54
CA LEU A 376 12.16 -7.76 -14.38
C LEU A 376 13.02 -7.85 -15.66
N LEU A 377 12.42 -7.47 -16.78
CA LEU A 377 13.11 -7.27 -18.04
C LEU A 377 12.94 -5.82 -18.45
N PHE A 378 14.01 -5.24 -18.99
CA PHE A 378 14.05 -3.90 -19.52
C PHE A 378 14.45 -3.94 -20.98
N TYR A 379 13.98 -2.96 -21.74
CA TYR A 379 14.27 -2.87 -23.15
C TYR A 379 14.40 -1.42 -23.62
N TYR A 380 15.16 -1.26 -24.70
CA TYR A 380 15.32 -0.02 -25.46
C TYR A 380 15.27 -0.37 -26.95
N ILE A 381 14.54 0.42 -27.74
CA ILE A 381 14.40 0.21 -29.18
C ILE A 381 14.63 1.56 -29.86
N SER A 382 15.60 1.58 -30.79
CA SER A 382 15.77 2.63 -31.79
C SER A 382 16.09 1.99 -33.14
N ASP A 383 16.21 2.80 -34.19
CA ASP A 383 16.51 2.32 -35.54
C ASP A 383 17.90 1.66 -35.64
N ASN A 384 18.87 2.12 -34.83
CA ASN A 384 20.26 1.69 -34.92
C ASN A 384 20.65 0.61 -33.92
N ILE A 385 19.93 0.53 -32.81
CA ILE A 385 20.25 -0.38 -31.71
C ILE A 385 18.99 -0.74 -30.92
N LYS A 386 18.89 -2.02 -30.59
CA LYS A 386 17.88 -2.54 -29.68
C LYS A 386 18.57 -3.31 -28.55
N VAL A 387 18.11 -3.14 -27.32
CA VAL A 387 18.70 -3.79 -26.14
C VAL A 387 17.61 -4.42 -25.28
N VAL A 388 17.85 -5.61 -24.76
CA VAL A 388 17.05 -6.25 -23.70
C VAL A 388 17.97 -6.65 -22.56
N SER A 389 17.58 -6.41 -21.31
CA SER A 389 18.38 -6.80 -20.14
C SER A 389 17.51 -7.12 -18.94
N ASN A 390 17.99 -7.99 -18.04
CA ASN A 390 17.37 -8.16 -16.72
C ASN A 390 17.91 -7.19 -15.65
N SER A 391 18.82 -6.29 -16.01
CA SER A 391 19.37 -5.28 -15.10
C SER A 391 19.29 -3.90 -15.74
N TYR A 392 18.54 -3.00 -15.11
CA TYR A 392 18.39 -1.63 -15.60
C TYR A 392 19.75 -0.91 -15.67
N HIS A 393 20.60 -1.09 -14.66
CA HIS A 393 21.95 -0.51 -14.65
C HIS A 393 22.82 -1.07 -15.79
N LEU A 394 22.83 -2.39 -15.99
CA LEU A 394 23.59 -2.99 -17.09
C LEU A 394 23.12 -2.45 -18.46
N MET A 395 21.82 -2.28 -18.66
CA MET A 395 21.29 -1.73 -19.90
C MET A 395 21.75 -0.28 -20.14
N LEU A 396 21.76 0.57 -19.12
CA LEU A 396 22.26 1.95 -19.28
C LEU A 396 23.75 1.96 -19.62
N GLU A 397 24.56 1.14 -18.94
CA GLU A 397 25.99 0.98 -19.27
C GLU A 397 26.19 0.49 -20.71
N VAL A 398 25.39 -0.48 -21.16
CA VAL A 398 25.40 -0.96 -22.56
C VAL A 398 25.11 0.17 -23.53
N LEU A 399 24.01 0.89 -23.35
CA LEU A 399 23.58 1.97 -24.25
C LEU A 399 24.61 3.09 -24.34
N THR A 400 25.14 3.53 -23.19
CA THR A 400 26.22 4.51 -23.12
C THR A 400 27.47 4.03 -23.85
N LYS A 401 27.90 2.78 -23.63
CA LYS A 401 29.09 2.21 -24.31
C LYS A 401 28.89 2.00 -25.81
N GLN A 402 27.65 1.91 -26.30
CA GLN A 402 27.34 1.94 -27.72
C GLN A 402 27.12 3.36 -28.27
N ASN A 403 27.49 4.41 -27.51
CA ASN A 403 27.35 5.82 -27.88
C ASN A 403 25.91 6.24 -28.17
N VAL A 404 24.91 5.62 -27.53
CA VAL A 404 23.53 6.06 -27.62
C VAL A 404 23.35 7.36 -26.84
N LYS A 405 22.85 8.40 -27.51
CA LYS A 405 22.52 9.66 -26.85
C LYS A 405 21.24 9.50 -26.02
N LEU A 406 21.40 9.38 -24.71
CA LEU A 406 20.32 9.25 -23.75
C LEU A 406 19.96 10.61 -23.12
N SER A 407 18.74 10.72 -22.60
CA SER A 407 18.26 11.90 -21.87
C SER A 407 17.24 11.48 -20.82
N MET A 408 17.02 12.31 -19.79
CA MET A 408 16.01 12.05 -18.78
C MET A 408 14.59 12.20 -19.36
N ASP A 409 13.65 11.36 -18.92
CA ASP A 409 12.21 11.58 -19.07
C ASP A 409 11.75 12.47 -17.91
N TYR A 410 11.63 13.77 -18.18
CA TYR A 410 11.32 14.77 -17.16
C TYR A 410 9.97 14.55 -16.49
N LYS A 411 8.95 14.14 -17.23
CA LYS A 411 7.61 13.90 -16.66
C LYS A 411 7.65 12.74 -15.67
N ASN A 412 8.30 11.64 -16.04
CA ASN A 412 8.42 10.47 -15.18
C ASN A 412 9.37 10.72 -13.98
N THR A 413 10.42 11.51 -14.20
CA THR A 413 11.37 11.92 -13.15
C THR A 413 10.69 12.80 -12.09
N LEU A 414 9.96 13.84 -12.52
CA LEU A 414 9.18 14.68 -11.62
C LEU A 414 8.13 13.86 -10.87
N ALA A 415 7.42 12.97 -11.55
CA ALA A 415 6.46 12.08 -10.92
C ALA A 415 7.12 11.21 -9.82
N THR A 416 8.29 10.63 -10.10
CA THR A 416 9.05 9.84 -9.11
C THR A 416 9.34 10.66 -7.85
N LEU A 417 9.82 11.90 -8.00
CA LEU A 417 10.23 12.79 -6.91
C LEU A 417 9.05 13.43 -6.14
N SER A 418 7.84 13.35 -6.68
CA SER A 418 6.66 14.09 -6.17
C SER A 418 5.95 13.44 -4.97
N SER A 419 6.21 12.16 -4.68
CA SER A 419 5.45 11.36 -3.70
C SER A 419 6.32 10.72 -2.62
N TYR A 420 5.74 10.33 -1.48
CA TYR A 420 6.47 9.66 -0.39
C TYR A 420 5.57 8.84 0.58
N ALA A 421 6.18 7.97 1.37
CA ALA A 421 5.68 7.27 2.57
C ALA A 421 4.51 6.29 2.40
N MET A 422 3.73 6.39 1.32
CA MET A 422 2.66 5.44 1.00
C MET A 422 3.21 4.26 0.19
N GLU A 423 2.73 3.07 0.47
CA GLU A 423 3.28 1.83 -0.11
C GLU A 423 3.28 1.79 -1.64
N PRO A 424 2.19 2.13 -2.36
CA PRO A 424 2.20 2.18 -3.82
C PRO A 424 3.17 3.23 -4.42
N PHE A 425 3.61 4.20 -3.62
CA PHE A 425 4.53 5.27 -4.04
C PHE A 425 5.99 4.99 -3.68
N GLY A 426 6.22 3.86 -3.00
CA GLY A 426 7.55 3.38 -2.63
C GLY A 426 8.33 2.71 -3.74
N ALA A 427 7.68 2.48 -4.89
CA ALA A 427 8.27 1.99 -6.12
C ALA A 427 7.84 2.90 -7.28
N LYS A 428 8.38 2.66 -8.46
CA LYS A 428 7.87 3.30 -9.68
C LYS A 428 6.43 2.86 -9.95
N PHE A 429 5.63 3.73 -10.56
CA PHE A 429 4.25 3.39 -10.94
C PHE A 429 4.12 3.03 -12.44
N SER A 430 5.06 3.52 -13.25
CA SER A 430 5.07 3.36 -14.71
C SER A 430 6.06 2.31 -15.18
N LEU A 431 5.78 1.71 -16.35
CA LEU A 431 6.74 0.87 -17.05
C LEU A 431 7.80 1.70 -17.78
N ASN A 432 7.55 2.98 -18.06
CA ASN A 432 8.60 3.88 -18.53
C ASN A 432 9.62 4.12 -17.39
N MET A 433 10.89 4.14 -17.73
CA MET A 433 11.97 4.46 -16.79
C MET A 433 12.22 5.98 -16.76
N ASN A 434 13.06 6.48 -15.85
CA ASN A 434 13.39 7.92 -15.81
C ASN A 434 14.36 8.32 -16.93
N VAL A 435 14.88 7.38 -17.73
CA VAL A 435 15.63 7.64 -18.96
C VAL A 435 14.71 7.44 -20.17
N SER A 436 14.65 8.45 -21.03
CA SER A 436 13.80 8.49 -22.22
C SER A 436 14.08 7.32 -23.17
N GLY A 437 13.00 6.69 -23.65
CA GLY A 437 13.04 5.55 -24.55
C GLY A 437 13.28 4.19 -23.86
N VAL A 438 13.69 4.20 -22.60
CA VAL A 438 13.96 2.99 -21.83
C VAL A 438 12.71 2.55 -21.06
N LYS A 439 12.35 1.27 -21.18
CA LYS A 439 11.10 0.72 -20.62
C LYS A 439 11.33 -0.60 -19.91
N GLN A 440 10.47 -0.91 -18.95
CA GLN A 440 10.31 -2.25 -18.39
C GLN A 440 9.29 -3.02 -19.23
N ALA A 441 9.61 -4.26 -19.62
CA ALA A 441 8.67 -5.16 -20.24
C ALA A 441 7.59 -5.59 -19.22
N PRO A 442 6.29 -5.50 -19.56
CA PRO A 442 5.23 -6.00 -18.69
C PRO A 442 5.44 -7.48 -18.36
N ASN A 443 5.09 -7.92 -17.15
CA ASN A 443 5.33 -9.29 -16.67
C ASN A 443 4.51 -10.38 -17.39
N TYR A 444 3.53 -9.99 -18.19
CA TYR A 444 2.65 -10.87 -18.98
C TYR A 444 3.06 -10.99 -20.46
N TYR A 445 4.29 -10.59 -20.81
CA TYR A 445 4.87 -10.83 -22.14
C TYR A 445 6.21 -11.55 -22.03
N ASP A 446 6.41 -12.60 -22.81
CA ASP A 446 7.74 -13.11 -23.11
C ASP A 446 8.34 -12.28 -24.26
N ILE A 447 9.66 -12.29 -24.39
CA ILE A 447 10.35 -11.52 -25.43
C ILE A 447 10.96 -12.49 -26.44
N LYS A 448 10.73 -12.25 -27.72
CA LYS A 448 11.36 -13.00 -28.81
C LYS A 448 12.19 -12.06 -29.67
N ILE A 449 13.44 -12.43 -29.93
CA ILE A 449 14.29 -11.77 -30.91
C ILE A 449 14.30 -12.62 -32.17
N GLN A 450 13.86 -12.05 -33.28
CA GLN A 450 13.83 -12.71 -34.59
C GLN A 450 13.99 -11.65 -35.68
N ASN A 451 14.81 -11.94 -36.71
CA ASN A 451 15.08 -11.00 -37.82
C ASN A 451 15.51 -9.61 -37.33
N GLU A 452 16.39 -9.55 -36.33
CA GLU A 452 16.89 -8.30 -35.73
C GLU A 452 15.82 -7.41 -35.07
N ASP A 453 14.61 -7.93 -34.84
CA ASP A 453 13.52 -7.25 -34.14
C ASP A 453 13.23 -7.86 -32.77
N ILE A 454 12.62 -7.04 -31.91
CA ILE A 454 12.12 -7.44 -30.59
C ILE A 454 10.59 -7.56 -30.68
N LEU A 455 10.10 -8.77 -30.48
CA LEU A 455 8.67 -9.11 -30.46
C LEU A 455 8.25 -9.43 -29.02
N PHE A 456 7.03 -9.03 -28.66
CA PHE A 456 6.42 -9.32 -27.36
C PHE A 456 5.33 -10.37 -27.54
N GLU A 457 5.56 -11.56 -27.00
CA GLU A 457 4.64 -12.69 -27.10
C GLU A 457 3.83 -12.80 -25.80
N LYS A 458 2.51 -12.97 -25.92
CA LYS A 458 1.61 -13.08 -24.76
C LYS A 458 1.97 -14.35 -23.97
N SER A 459 2.36 -14.18 -22.70
CA SER A 459 2.65 -15.33 -21.84
C SER A 459 1.36 -16.01 -21.36
N GLU A 460 1.49 -17.15 -20.67
CA GLU A 460 0.33 -17.90 -20.15
C GLU A 460 -0.56 -17.04 -19.24
N ILE A 461 0.02 -16.25 -18.34
CA ILE A 461 -0.71 -15.39 -17.40
C ILE A 461 -1.47 -14.26 -18.11
N TYR A 462 -1.06 -13.84 -19.32
CA TYR A 462 -1.75 -12.80 -20.08
C TYR A 462 -3.24 -13.12 -20.26
N LYS A 463 -3.54 -14.38 -20.58
CA LYS A 463 -4.92 -14.85 -20.77
C LYS A 463 -5.72 -14.72 -19.49
N GLU A 464 -5.15 -15.13 -18.35
CA GLU A 464 -5.82 -15.03 -17.05
C GLU A 464 -6.13 -13.58 -16.64
N LEU A 465 -5.25 -12.64 -17.01
CA LEU A 465 -5.40 -11.22 -16.73
C LEU A 465 -6.45 -10.52 -17.62
N THR A 466 -6.69 -11.04 -18.82
CA THR A 466 -7.51 -10.37 -19.85
C THR A 466 -8.85 -11.04 -20.09
N GLU A 467 -8.95 -12.36 -19.93
CA GLU A 467 -10.16 -13.12 -20.19
C GLU A 467 -11.13 -13.05 -19.00
N ASN A 468 -12.41 -12.78 -19.28
CA ASN A 468 -13.50 -12.92 -18.31
C ASN A 468 -13.83 -14.42 -18.10
N ASN A 469 -12.87 -15.14 -17.53
CA ASN A 469 -13.08 -16.52 -17.10
C ASN A 469 -14.08 -16.50 -15.95
N ASN A 470 -15.35 -16.78 -16.28
CA ASN A 470 -16.38 -17.10 -15.29
C ASN A 470 -16.01 -18.44 -14.67
N TYR A 471 -15.09 -18.42 -13.72
CA TYR A 471 -14.85 -19.50 -12.79
C TYR A 471 -16.09 -19.60 -11.88
N PHE A 472 -17.20 -20.11 -12.44
CA PHE A 472 -18.40 -20.45 -11.66
C PHE A 472 -17.99 -21.33 -10.49
N SER A 473 -18.70 -21.22 -9.37
CA SER A 473 -18.37 -21.83 -8.07
C SER A 473 -17.95 -23.31 -8.11
N ILE A 474 -18.40 -24.07 -9.12
CA ILE A 474 -18.02 -25.46 -9.40
C ILE A 474 -16.49 -25.63 -9.56
N ASN A 475 -15.76 -24.61 -10.02
CA ASN A 475 -14.30 -24.70 -10.22
C ASN A 475 -13.47 -24.08 -9.06
N TYR A 476 -14.06 -23.24 -8.20
CA TYR A 476 -13.29 -22.53 -7.17
C TYR A 476 -12.66 -23.45 -6.12
N HIS A 477 -13.44 -24.36 -5.52
CA HIS A 477 -12.90 -25.27 -4.50
C HIS A 477 -11.92 -26.28 -5.10
N LYS A 478 -12.15 -26.70 -6.35
CA LYS A 478 -11.15 -27.50 -7.09
C LYS A 478 -9.84 -26.73 -7.24
N LEU A 479 -9.88 -25.44 -7.58
CA LEU A 479 -8.67 -24.61 -7.64
C LEU A 479 -7.97 -24.47 -6.27
N ILE A 480 -8.72 -24.45 -5.16
CA ILE A 480 -8.13 -24.48 -3.81
C ILE A 480 -7.45 -25.82 -3.52
N ASP A 481 -8.06 -26.94 -3.90
CA ASP A 481 -7.46 -28.27 -3.75
C ASP A 481 -6.22 -28.45 -4.65
N ASP A 482 -6.29 -27.98 -5.90
CA ASP A 482 -5.16 -27.96 -6.83
C ASP A 482 -4.03 -27.06 -6.29
N ALA A 483 -4.37 -25.90 -5.72
CA ALA A 483 -3.41 -25.01 -5.06
C ALA A 483 -2.72 -25.67 -3.86
N LYS A 484 -3.47 -26.35 -3.00
CA LYS A 484 -2.92 -27.15 -1.91
C LYS A 484 -1.89 -28.15 -2.43
N ASN A 485 -2.23 -28.90 -3.48
CA ASN A 485 -1.35 -29.90 -4.07
C ASN A 485 -0.10 -29.28 -4.69
N GLU A 486 -0.23 -28.18 -5.45
CA GLU A 486 0.89 -27.43 -6.02
C GLU A 486 1.86 -26.97 -4.93
N ILE A 487 1.37 -26.33 -3.87
CA ILE A 487 2.22 -25.81 -2.78
C ILE A 487 2.93 -26.94 -2.04
N ILE A 488 2.24 -28.05 -1.72
CA ILE A 488 2.86 -29.23 -1.12
C ILE A 488 3.93 -29.81 -2.05
N SER A 489 3.66 -29.86 -3.35
CA SER A 489 4.61 -30.35 -4.36
C SER A 489 5.86 -29.48 -4.42
N ASN A 490 5.70 -28.16 -4.43
CA ASN A 490 6.82 -27.22 -4.40
C ASN A 490 7.68 -27.41 -3.16
N VAL A 491 7.06 -27.50 -1.97
CA VAL A 491 7.78 -27.74 -0.72
C VAL A 491 8.54 -29.07 -0.77
N LYS A 492 7.90 -30.15 -1.25
CA LYS A 492 8.57 -31.45 -1.43
C LYS A 492 9.74 -31.38 -2.40
N ALA A 493 9.63 -30.62 -3.47
CA ALA A 493 10.73 -30.43 -4.43
C ALA A 493 11.93 -29.73 -3.80
N CYS A 494 11.68 -28.71 -2.96
CA CYS A 494 12.74 -28.07 -2.18
C CYS A 494 13.41 -29.06 -1.21
N LEU A 495 12.63 -29.77 -0.39
CA LEU A 495 13.15 -30.69 0.64
C LEU A 495 13.95 -31.87 0.06
N LYS A 496 13.65 -32.29 -1.18
CA LYS A 496 14.39 -33.34 -1.89
C LYS A 496 15.73 -32.88 -2.46
N SER A 497 15.99 -31.58 -2.51
CA SER A 497 17.20 -31.05 -3.14
C SER A 497 18.44 -31.47 -2.36
N LYS A 498 19.38 -32.12 -3.06
CA LYS A 498 20.67 -32.57 -2.49
C LYS A 498 21.65 -31.43 -2.23
N ARG A 499 21.37 -30.23 -2.77
CA ARG A 499 22.20 -29.02 -2.59
C ARG A 499 22.14 -28.53 -1.14
N TYR A 500 20.99 -28.66 -0.50
CA TYR A 500 20.74 -28.12 0.81
C TYR A 500 20.73 -29.22 1.87
N LYS A 501 21.39 -28.95 3.00
CA LYS A 501 21.39 -29.81 4.18
C LYS A 501 20.29 -29.40 5.14
N ASN A 502 20.09 -28.10 5.32
CA ASN A 502 19.11 -27.55 6.26
C ASN A 502 18.05 -26.73 5.53
N PHE A 503 16.80 -26.86 5.98
CA PHE A 503 15.66 -26.13 5.45
C PHE A 503 15.06 -25.26 6.54
N ILE A 504 14.87 -23.97 6.26
CA ILE A 504 14.45 -22.99 7.24
C ILE A 504 13.07 -22.49 6.84
N VAL A 505 12.10 -22.62 7.74
CA VAL A 505 10.73 -22.17 7.54
C VAL A 505 10.48 -20.98 8.46
N ASP A 506 10.26 -19.80 7.87
CA ASP A 506 9.88 -18.63 8.64
C ASP A 506 8.44 -18.80 9.14
N LEU A 507 8.25 -18.72 10.46
CA LEU A 507 6.94 -18.79 11.10
C LEU A 507 6.63 -17.50 11.86
N SER A 508 5.44 -16.97 11.59
CA SER A 508 4.86 -15.82 12.30
C SER A 508 3.38 -16.09 12.56
N GLY A 509 2.72 -15.23 13.32
CA GLY A 509 1.27 -15.27 13.52
C GLY A 509 0.45 -14.84 12.29
N GLY A 510 1.11 -14.38 11.22
CA GLY A 510 0.53 -13.93 9.96
C GLY A 510 0.03 -15.06 9.04
N LYS A 511 -0.63 -14.69 7.94
CA LYS A 511 -1.24 -15.64 6.98
C LYS A 511 -0.21 -16.29 6.05
N ASP A 512 0.78 -15.53 5.59
CA ASP A 512 1.77 -15.93 4.59
C ASP A 512 2.65 -17.10 5.08
N SER A 513 3.23 -16.96 6.27
CA SER A 513 4.05 -18.00 6.91
C SER A 513 3.26 -19.27 7.24
N ARG A 514 1.99 -19.14 7.64
CA ARG A 514 1.10 -20.28 7.89
C ARG A 514 0.88 -21.16 6.67
N VAL A 515 0.81 -20.59 5.46
CA VAL A 515 0.65 -21.39 4.22
C VAL A 515 1.83 -22.33 4.06
N ILE A 516 3.06 -21.80 4.13
CA ILE A 516 4.27 -22.62 3.96
C ILE A 516 4.44 -23.61 5.11
N TYR A 517 4.28 -23.15 6.35
CA TYR A 517 4.38 -24.03 7.51
C TYR A 517 3.35 -25.18 7.42
N SER A 518 2.10 -24.88 7.04
CA SER A 518 1.08 -25.91 6.82
C SER A 518 1.50 -26.89 5.73
N ALA A 519 2.02 -26.42 4.60
CA ALA A 519 2.52 -27.30 3.55
C ALA A 519 3.71 -28.18 4.01
N VAL A 520 4.61 -27.62 4.83
CA VAL A 520 5.72 -28.37 5.44
C VAL A 520 5.23 -29.47 6.36
N THR A 521 4.17 -29.24 7.15
CA THR A 521 3.57 -30.32 7.99
C THR A 521 2.95 -31.45 7.17
N GLN A 522 2.63 -31.20 5.90
CA GLN A 522 2.07 -32.19 4.97
C GLN A 522 3.15 -32.85 4.08
N ALA A 523 4.28 -32.18 3.87
CA ALA A 523 5.49 -32.82 3.38
C ALA A 523 6.04 -33.73 4.49
N LYS A 524 6.61 -34.89 4.15
CA LYS A 524 7.18 -35.78 5.18
C LYS A 524 8.21 -34.98 5.98
N GLN A 525 8.20 -35.13 7.30
CA GLN A 525 9.16 -34.45 8.17
C GLN A 525 10.55 -35.08 7.98
N ASP A 526 11.44 -34.34 7.33
CA ASP A 526 12.87 -34.63 7.35
C ASP A 526 13.48 -34.03 8.63
N GLU A 527 14.52 -34.66 9.17
CA GLU A 527 15.16 -34.24 10.44
C GLU A 527 15.86 -32.87 10.36
N ASN A 528 16.03 -32.33 9.15
CA ASN A 528 16.79 -31.10 8.89
C ASN A 528 15.92 -29.86 8.62
N ILE A 529 14.65 -29.88 9.05
CA ILE A 529 13.73 -28.74 8.93
C ILE A 529 13.70 -27.96 10.23
N TYR A 530 13.92 -26.65 10.15
CA TYR A 530 13.98 -25.75 11.30
C TYR A 530 12.99 -24.59 11.16
N VAL A 531 12.37 -24.20 12.28
CA VAL A 531 11.48 -23.04 12.36
C VAL A 531 12.25 -21.81 12.81
N ASN A 532 12.17 -20.75 12.02
CA ASN A 532 12.70 -19.44 12.37
C ASN A 532 11.55 -18.49 12.75
N THR A 533 11.45 -18.17 14.04
CA THR A 533 10.45 -17.23 14.59
C THR A 533 11.15 -16.04 15.23
N LYS A 534 10.71 -14.81 14.88
CA LYS A 534 11.29 -13.56 15.40
C LYS A 534 10.41 -12.95 16.49
N TYR A 535 11.03 -12.42 17.53
CA TYR A 535 10.32 -11.66 18.55
C TYR A 535 10.21 -10.18 18.15
N VAL A 536 8.98 -9.68 18.08
CA VAL A 536 8.66 -8.26 17.87
C VAL A 536 7.89 -7.76 19.09
N LYS A 537 8.55 -6.91 19.88
CA LYS A 537 8.10 -6.48 21.22
C LYS A 537 6.69 -5.88 21.26
N THR A 538 6.22 -5.31 20.15
CA THR A 538 4.96 -4.57 20.07
C THR A 538 3.79 -5.40 19.54
N THR A 539 3.98 -6.70 19.32
CA THR A 539 2.98 -7.57 18.64
C THR A 539 2.83 -8.90 19.37
N ASN A 540 1.66 -9.52 19.25
CA ASN A 540 1.40 -10.88 19.74
C ASN A 540 1.91 -11.97 18.78
N ASP A 541 2.82 -11.63 17.88
CA ASP A 541 3.26 -12.48 16.77
C ASP A 541 4.00 -13.74 17.25
N LEU A 542 4.89 -13.58 18.23
CA LEU A 542 5.65 -14.67 18.81
C LEU A 542 4.73 -15.72 19.44
N ASP A 543 3.84 -15.30 20.34
CA ASP A 543 2.97 -16.23 21.07
C ASP A 543 2.06 -17.03 20.12
N VAL A 544 1.56 -16.39 19.07
CA VAL A 544 0.77 -17.07 18.02
C VAL A 544 1.63 -18.05 17.23
N ALA A 545 2.86 -17.68 16.86
CA ALA A 545 3.79 -18.58 16.19
C ALA A 545 4.18 -19.79 17.07
N LEU A 546 4.38 -19.57 18.38
CA LEU A 546 4.65 -20.64 19.36
C LEU A 546 3.44 -21.57 19.51
N LYS A 547 2.20 -21.04 19.55
CA LYS A 547 0.96 -21.84 19.51
C LYS A 547 0.92 -22.76 18.30
N ILE A 548 1.26 -22.23 17.12
CA ILE A 548 1.27 -23.00 15.87
C ILE A 548 2.33 -24.10 15.94
N ASN A 549 3.58 -23.75 16.30
CA ASN A 549 4.66 -24.72 16.29
C ASN A 549 4.55 -25.78 17.38
N GLY A 550 4.01 -25.44 18.55
CA GLY A 550 3.84 -26.38 19.66
C GLY A 550 2.92 -27.57 19.36
N ILE A 551 2.08 -27.48 18.32
CA ILE A 551 1.26 -28.61 17.84
C ILE A 551 2.12 -29.66 17.12
N TYR A 552 3.05 -29.22 16.26
CA TYR A 552 3.84 -30.11 15.40
C TYR A 552 5.27 -30.33 15.87
N ASN A 553 5.75 -29.52 16.83
CA ASN A 553 7.06 -29.60 17.46
C ASN A 553 8.22 -29.67 16.46
N ILE A 554 8.14 -28.93 15.35
CA ILE A 554 9.28 -28.80 14.43
C ILE A 554 10.41 -28.06 15.18
N PRO A 555 11.66 -28.54 15.12
CA PRO A 555 12.78 -27.92 15.84
C PRO A 555 12.92 -26.43 15.51
N TYR A 556 13.16 -25.60 16.52
CA TYR A 556 13.54 -24.20 16.30
C TYR A 556 14.96 -24.10 15.75
N LEU A 557 15.23 -23.05 14.98
CA LEU A 557 16.55 -22.74 14.44
C LEU A 557 17.60 -22.60 15.56
N ILE A 558 18.64 -23.42 15.52
CA ILE A 558 19.72 -23.44 16.54
C ILE A 558 21.06 -22.89 16.05
N PHE A 559 21.19 -22.60 14.75
CA PHE A 559 22.41 -22.07 14.15
C PHE A 559 22.21 -20.62 13.71
N GLY A 560 23.32 -19.90 13.78
CA GLY A 560 23.41 -18.47 13.53
C GLY A 560 23.80 -18.16 12.09
N ARG A 561 23.45 -16.94 11.70
CA ARG A 561 23.83 -16.38 10.40
C ARG A 561 25.26 -15.84 10.42
N LYS A 562 25.98 -16.01 9.31
CA LYS A 562 27.31 -15.45 9.08
C LYS A 562 27.18 -14.01 8.59
N ALA A 563 27.84 -13.08 9.27
CA ALA A 563 27.93 -11.69 8.86
C ALA A 563 28.76 -11.62 7.57
N VAL A 564 28.13 -11.13 6.51
CA VAL A 564 28.81 -10.77 5.27
C VAL A 564 29.11 -9.28 5.38
N THR A 565 30.40 -8.95 5.41
CA THR A 565 30.86 -7.56 5.39
C THR A 565 31.50 -7.25 4.05
N ALA A 566 31.18 -6.07 3.52
CA ALA A 566 31.96 -5.40 2.51
C ALA A 566 32.21 -3.97 2.99
N ASP A 567 33.13 -3.28 2.33
CA ASP A 567 33.25 -1.84 2.55
C ASP A 567 31.92 -1.13 2.19
N GLU A 568 31.67 -0.01 2.85
CA GLU A 568 30.45 0.80 2.69
C GLU A 568 30.16 1.14 1.22
N LYS A 569 31.21 1.45 0.44
CA LYS A 569 31.08 1.84 -0.96
C LYS A 569 30.54 0.68 -1.79
N THR A 570 31.02 -0.54 -1.57
CA THR A 570 30.50 -1.75 -2.22
C THR A 570 29.03 -1.96 -1.87
N VAL A 571 28.66 -1.91 -0.58
CA VAL A 571 27.26 -2.10 -0.16
C VAL A 571 26.34 -1.05 -0.76
N ASN A 572 26.74 0.22 -0.69
CA ASN A 572 25.95 1.32 -1.25
C ASN A 572 25.80 1.18 -2.78
N SER A 573 26.87 0.79 -3.49
CA SER A 573 26.82 0.55 -4.93
C SER A 573 25.91 -0.61 -5.29
N MET A 574 25.92 -1.71 -4.51
CA MET A 574 24.98 -2.83 -4.70
C MET A 574 23.53 -2.37 -4.61
N TYR A 575 23.16 -1.64 -3.55
CA TYR A 575 21.80 -1.16 -3.36
C TYR A 575 21.39 -0.13 -4.44
N ARG A 576 22.27 0.82 -4.77
CA ARG A 576 22.04 1.83 -5.81
C ARG A 576 21.86 1.19 -7.18
N SER A 577 22.75 0.27 -7.56
CA SER A 577 22.69 -0.46 -8.82
C SER A 577 21.45 -1.34 -8.95
N TYR A 578 21.10 -2.11 -7.92
CA TYR A 578 19.99 -3.06 -8.00
C TYR A 578 18.63 -2.36 -8.01
N TYR A 579 18.42 -1.39 -7.11
CA TYR A 579 17.12 -0.73 -6.95
C TYR A 579 16.94 0.53 -7.81
N MET A 580 17.92 0.86 -8.67
CA MET A 580 17.90 2.06 -9.50
C MET A 580 16.58 2.17 -10.28
N GLY A 581 15.89 3.29 -10.11
CA GLY A 581 14.68 3.66 -10.86
C GLY A 581 13.47 2.78 -10.59
N ILE A 582 13.56 1.79 -9.69
CA ILE A 582 12.49 0.79 -9.50
C ILE A 582 11.92 0.75 -8.08
N TYR A 583 12.73 0.93 -7.02
CA TYR A 583 12.27 0.80 -5.63
C TYR A 583 13.02 1.71 -4.66
N PHE A 584 12.26 2.41 -3.81
CA PHE A 584 12.74 3.53 -3.00
C PHE A 584 12.52 3.36 -1.49
N ARG A 585 11.67 2.41 -1.07
CA ARG A 585 11.43 2.09 0.37
C ARG A 585 12.45 1.12 0.96
N ARG A 586 13.66 1.07 0.41
CA ARG A 586 14.74 0.23 0.94
C ARG A 586 15.31 0.83 2.22
N SER A 587 15.45 -0.01 3.25
CA SER A 587 16.22 0.31 4.44
C SER A 587 17.70 0.06 4.16
N SER A 588 18.35 0.87 3.33
CA SER A 588 19.81 0.92 3.41
C SER A 588 20.17 1.67 4.69
N SER A 589 20.92 1.04 5.56
CA SER A 589 21.89 1.79 6.33
C SER A 589 22.84 2.40 5.30
N ILE A 590 22.78 3.72 5.15
CA ILE A 590 23.84 4.48 4.45
C ILE A 590 25.20 4.16 5.11
N ASP A 591 25.16 3.67 6.36
CA ASP A 591 26.30 3.60 7.26
C ASP A 591 26.53 2.21 7.89
N SER A 592 26.39 1.14 7.11
CA SER A 592 26.79 -0.19 7.59
C SER A 592 27.71 -0.91 6.62
N ASN A 593 28.89 -1.31 7.11
CA ASN A 593 29.79 -2.26 6.45
C ASN A 593 29.25 -3.71 6.50
N VAL A 594 28.10 -3.93 7.14
CA VAL A 594 27.42 -5.22 7.13
C VAL A 594 26.47 -5.22 5.95
N ILE A 595 26.83 -5.94 4.89
CA ILE A 595 25.90 -6.20 3.78
C ILE A 595 24.68 -6.91 4.35
N SER A 596 24.94 -7.89 5.23
CA SER A 596 23.92 -8.69 5.88
C SER A 596 24.45 -9.69 6.91
N ASN A 597 23.51 -10.37 7.60
CA ASN A 597 23.75 -11.69 8.16
C ASN A 597 23.10 -12.72 7.22
N LYS A 598 23.93 -13.52 6.54
CA LYS A 598 23.56 -14.53 5.53
C LYS A 598 23.57 -15.94 6.13
N PHE A 599 22.63 -16.78 5.72
CA PHE A 599 22.70 -18.23 5.91
C PHE A 599 23.78 -18.85 5.02
N GLU A 600 24.21 -20.07 5.34
CA GLU A 600 25.22 -20.78 4.58
C GLU A 600 24.68 -21.27 3.23
N GLU A 601 25.57 -21.59 2.28
CA GLU A 601 25.19 -21.95 0.90
C GLU A 601 24.42 -23.28 0.80
N ASN A 602 24.52 -24.13 1.82
CA ASN A 602 23.80 -25.38 1.96
C ASN A 602 22.51 -25.24 2.78
N GLU A 603 22.01 -24.02 2.98
CA GLU A 603 20.77 -23.74 3.72
C GLU A 603 19.76 -23.05 2.80
N LEU A 604 18.52 -23.55 2.76
CA LEU A 604 17.44 -22.98 1.95
C LEU A 604 16.33 -22.42 2.84
N ILE A 605 15.97 -21.17 2.62
CA ILE A 605 14.82 -20.53 3.28
C ILE A 605 13.55 -20.77 2.45
N LEU A 606 12.53 -21.37 3.05
CA LEU A 606 11.19 -21.50 2.47
C LEU A 606 10.34 -20.30 2.88
N LEU A 607 10.16 -19.36 1.95
CA LEU A 607 9.53 -18.07 2.20
C LEU A 607 8.02 -18.12 1.84
N GLY A 608 7.17 -17.64 2.75
CA GLY A 608 5.73 -17.51 2.51
C GLY A 608 5.27 -16.19 1.90
N ALA A 609 6.18 -15.24 1.70
CA ALA A 609 5.89 -13.86 1.34
C ALA A 609 5.48 -13.66 -0.13
N TYR A 610 4.36 -14.27 -0.51
CA TYR A 610 3.77 -14.20 -1.85
C TYR A 610 2.25 -14.03 -1.85
N GLY A 611 1.65 -13.84 -0.68
CA GLY A 611 0.20 -13.72 -0.53
C GLY A 611 -0.40 -12.61 -1.40
N GLU A 612 0.28 -11.47 -1.57
CA GLU A 612 -0.22 -10.34 -2.38
C GLU A 612 -0.21 -10.59 -3.88
N VAL A 613 0.61 -11.55 -4.31
CA VAL A 613 0.65 -11.95 -5.71
C VAL A 613 -0.43 -12.98 -5.98
N VAL A 614 -0.57 -14.01 -5.14
CA VAL A 614 -1.42 -15.18 -5.46
C VAL A 614 -2.72 -15.30 -4.67
N ALA A 615 -2.86 -14.67 -3.50
CA ALA A 615 -3.93 -15.03 -2.56
C ALA A 615 -4.74 -13.85 -1.98
N ARG A 616 -4.27 -12.59 -2.14
CA ARG A 616 -4.98 -11.40 -1.68
C ARG A 616 -4.72 -10.19 -2.57
N ASN A 617 -5.72 -9.33 -2.70
CA ASN A 617 -5.60 -8.02 -3.33
C ASN A 617 -5.44 -6.95 -2.24
N VAL A 618 -4.40 -6.14 -2.30
CA VAL A 618 -4.05 -5.18 -1.24
C VAL A 618 -4.29 -3.76 -1.67
N VAL A 619 -3.85 -3.38 -2.88
CA VAL A 619 -3.85 -1.97 -3.30
C VAL A 619 -5.21 -1.32 -3.42
N PRO A 620 -6.25 -1.99 -3.93
CA PRO A 620 -7.57 -1.38 -3.94
C PRO A 620 -8.03 -0.95 -2.54
N THR A 621 -7.64 -1.67 -1.49
CA THR A 621 -8.00 -1.32 -0.10
C THR A 621 -7.36 0.00 0.36
N TYR A 622 -6.23 0.44 -0.21
CA TYR A 622 -5.65 1.76 0.08
C TYR A 622 -6.49 2.91 -0.48
N PHE A 623 -7.23 2.69 -1.56
CA PHE A 623 -7.92 3.75 -2.29
C PHE A 623 -9.44 3.75 -2.05
N THR A 624 -10.04 2.62 -1.65
CA THR A 624 -11.50 2.41 -1.83
C THR A 624 -12.28 1.88 -0.64
N ASP A 625 -11.97 2.28 0.59
CA ASP A 625 -12.73 1.97 1.82
C ASP A 625 -14.28 2.17 1.72
N SER A 626 -14.80 2.82 0.68
CA SER A 626 -16.23 3.07 0.44
C SER A 626 -16.70 2.99 -1.02
N PHE A 627 -15.86 2.52 -1.96
CA PHE A 627 -16.09 2.75 -3.41
C PHE A 627 -15.82 1.54 -4.31
N ILE A 628 -15.91 0.32 -3.77
CA ILE A 628 -15.74 -0.90 -4.58
C ILE A 628 -16.74 -0.93 -5.75
N ASP A 629 -17.97 -0.46 -5.53
CA ASP A 629 -18.99 -0.39 -6.58
C ASP A 629 -18.69 0.67 -7.66
N GLU A 630 -18.00 1.76 -7.31
CA GLU A 630 -17.53 2.75 -8.31
C GLU A 630 -16.38 2.19 -9.14
N LEU A 631 -15.45 1.42 -8.54
CA LEU A 631 -14.36 0.77 -9.28
C LEU A 631 -14.82 -0.26 -10.30
N ASN A 632 -15.91 -0.98 -10.00
CA ASN A 632 -16.47 -2.00 -10.88
C ASN A 632 -17.10 -1.41 -12.15
N ASN A 633 -17.52 -0.14 -12.10
CA ASN A 633 -18.24 0.55 -13.18
C ASN A 633 -17.46 1.75 -13.76
N ALA A 634 -16.28 2.05 -13.22
CA ALA A 634 -15.46 3.17 -13.68
C ALA A 634 -14.65 2.76 -14.92
N ASP A 635 -15.18 3.08 -16.10
CA ASP A 635 -14.41 3.13 -17.35
C ASP A 635 -13.51 4.38 -17.42
N ASP A 636 -13.79 5.38 -16.58
CA ASP A 636 -13.07 6.65 -16.51
C ASP A 636 -11.83 6.57 -15.62
N ILE A 637 -10.71 6.11 -16.20
CA ILE A 637 -9.40 6.04 -15.53
C ILE A 637 -8.91 7.43 -15.11
N GLU A 638 -9.10 8.45 -15.95
CA GLU A 638 -8.66 9.83 -15.67
C GLU A 638 -9.38 10.39 -14.45
N GLY A 639 -10.72 10.29 -14.44
CA GLY A 639 -11.54 10.70 -13.31
C GLY A 639 -11.21 9.92 -12.04
N PHE A 640 -10.86 8.64 -12.13
CA PHE A 640 -10.39 7.87 -10.98
C PHE A 640 -9.05 8.39 -10.45
N VAL A 641 -8.03 8.53 -11.31
CA VAL A 641 -6.69 8.99 -10.91
C VAL A 641 -6.79 10.35 -10.24
N GLU A 642 -7.50 11.28 -10.88
CA GLU A 642 -7.72 12.62 -10.34
C GLU A 642 -8.44 12.55 -8.99
N ASN A 643 -9.65 11.99 -8.92
CA ASN A 643 -10.48 12.13 -7.73
C ASN A 643 -10.10 11.18 -6.57
N GLN A 644 -9.49 10.03 -6.87
CA GLN A 644 -9.21 8.98 -5.88
C GLN A 644 -7.74 8.89 -5.51
N ILE A 645 -6.81 9.04 -6.46
CA ILE A 645 -5.37 9.01 -6.16
C ILE A 645 -4.91 10.42 -5.77
N MET A 646 -4.99 11.39 -6.69
CA MET A 646 -4.38 12.71 -6.48
C MET A 646 -5.02 13.47 -5.32
N HIS A 647 -6.35 13.40 -5.21
CA HIS A 647 -7.07 14.05 -4.14
C HIS A 647 -6.97 13.30 -2.80
N LYS A 648 -7.30 11.99 -2.71
CA LYS A 648 -7.29 11.31 -1.39
C LYS A 648 -5.89 11.10 -0.82
N CYS A 649 -4.89 10.94 -1.69
CA CYS A 649 -3.51 10.72 -1.30
C CYS A 649 -2.70 12.02 -1.31
N SER A 650 -3.33 13.19 -1.44
CA SER A 650 -2.68 14.51 -1.44
C SER A 650 -1.69 14.73 -0.29
N GLY A 651 -1.94 14.12 0.88
CA GLY A 651 -1.06 14.17 2.05
C GLY A 651 0.26 13.41 1.90
N TYR A 652 0.45 12.68 0.79
CA TYR A 652 1.65 11.92 0.43
C TYR A 652 2.38 12.52 -0.77
N PHE A 653 1.98 13.72 -1.21
CA PHE A 653 2.63 14.45 -2.30
C PHE A 653 3.31 15.72 -1.75
N ILE A 654 4.49 16.02 -2.28
CA ILE A 654 5.20 17.29 -2.04
C ILE A 654 5.01 18.27 -3.20
N TYR A 655 4.59 17.79 -4.36
CA TYR A 655 4.36 18.53 -5.59
C TYR A 655 3.43 17.71 -6.51
N ASP A 656 2.58 18.37 -7.27
CA ASP A 656 1.84 17.80 -8.40
C ASP A 656 1.19 18.93 -9.21
N GLU A 657 1.68 19.20 -10.42
CA GLU A 657 1.03 20.08 -11.40
C GLU A 657 0.32 19.29 -12.51
N GLY A 658 0.12 17.98 -12.31
CA GLY A 658 -0.55 17.06 -13.23
C GLY A 658 0.40 16.02 -13.83
N GLU A 659 1.71 16.16 -13.70
CA GLU A 659 2.69 15.19 -14.23
C GLU A 659 2.48 13.81 -13.63
N TYR A 660 2.24 13.74 -12.32
CA TYR A 660 2.02 12.46 -11.65
C TYR A 660 0.71 11.82 -12.10
N ALA A 661 -0.35 12.62 -12.20
CA ALA A 661 -1.65 12.18 -12.67
C ALA A 661 -1.57 11.63 -14.11
N ASP A 662 -0.86 12.33 -15.00
CA ASP A 662 -0.58 11.91 -16.38
C ASP A 662 0.16 10.57 -16.44
N VAL A 663 1.22 10.43 -15.65
CA VAL A 663 2.06 9.22 -15.62
C VAL A 663 1.25 8.02 -15.13
N ILE A 664 0.48 8.18 -14.05
CA ILE A 664 -0.38 7.12 -13.52
C ILE A 664 -1.48 6.76 -14.51
N THR A 665 -2.17 7.75 -15.08
CA THR A 665 -3.26 7.53 -16.05
C THR A 665 -2.74 6.71 -17.23
N LYS A 666 -1.61 7.10 -17.82
CA LYS A 666 -0.97 6.34 -18.91
C LYS A 666 -0.55 4.94 -18.47
N ALA A 667 0.00 4.79 -17.27
CA ALA A 667 0.37 3.49 -16.74
C ALA A 667 -0.84 2.56 -16.62
N LEU A 668 -1.95 3.01 -16.03
CA LEU A 668 -3.17 2.22 -15.88
C LEU A 668 -3.87 1.94 -17.20
N ASN A 669 -3.80 2.85 -18.18
CA ASN A 669 -4.31 2.61 -19.52
C ASN A 669 -3.58 1.44 -20.21
N ASN A 670 -2.26 1.32 -19.98
CA ASN A 670 -1.42 0.30 -20.61
C ASN A 670 -1.37 -1.03 -19.85
N VAL A 671 -1.80 -1.08 -18.59
CA VAL A 671 -1.84 -2.31 -17.81
C VAL A 671 -3.07 -3.14 -18.19
N VAL A 672 -2.86 -4.44 -18.42
CA VAL A 672 -3.96 -5.39 -18.64
C VAL A 672 -4.76 -5.61 -17.35
N GLY A 673 -6.06 -5.81 -17.51
CA GLY A 673 -6.96 -6.11 -16.40
C GLY A 673 -8.41 -5.96 -16.84
N LYS A 674 -9.28 -6.78 -16.25
CA LYS A 674 -10.71 -6.89 -16.61
C LYS A 674 -11.51 -5.63 -16.25
N ASN A 675 -11.06 -4.92 -15.22
CA ASN A 675 -11.59 -3.66 -14.74
C ASN A 675 -10.48 -2.86 -14.08
N LEU A 676 -10.78 -1.63 -13.67
CA LEU A 676 -9.83 -0.74 -13.02
C LEU A 676 -9.24 -1.32 -11.72
N TYR A 677 -10.04 -2.05 -10.94
CA TYR A 677 -9.57 -2.73 -9.73
C TYR A 677 -8.44 -3.73 -10.07
N ASN A 678 -8.63 -4.57 -11.08
CA ASN A 678 -7.61 -5.52 -11.51
C ASN A 678 -6.38 -4.79 -12.07
N LYS A 679 -6.57 -3.72 -12.84
CA LYS A 679 -5.46 -2.92 -13.37
C LYS A 679 -4.59 -2.33 -12.25
N LEU A 680 -5.19 -1.82 -11.17
CA LEU A 680 -4.47 -1.32 -10.00
C LEU A 680 -3.69 -2.43 -9.29
N GLN A 681 -4.32 -3.58 -9.05
CA GLN A 681 -3.64 -4.71 -8.41
C GLN A 681 -2.49 -5.24 -9.28
N ASN A 682 -2.70 -5.37 -10.60
CA ASN A 682 -1.67 -5.82 -11.53
C ASN A 682 -0.51 -4.82 -11.60
N ASN A 683 -0.81 -3.52 -11.59
CA ASN A 683 0.21 -2.47 -11.53
C ASN A 683 1.04 -2.54 -10.23
N HIS A 684 0.39 -2.77 -9.09
CA HIS A 684 1.09 -2.97 -7.80
C HIS A 684 2.01 -4.18 -7.84
N VAL A 685 1.49 -5.33 -8.26
CA VAL A 685 2.24 -6.58 -8.27
C VAL A 685 3.48 -6.47 -9.17
N GLN A 686 3.33 -5.94 -10.39
CA GLN A 686 4.44 -5.84 -11.36
C GLN A 686 5.53 -4.85 -10.93
N ASN A 687 5.18 -3.82 -10.15
CA ASN A 687 6.08 -2.70 -9.86
C ASN A 687 6.63 -2.72 -8.43
N LEU A 688 5.93 -3.33 -7.47
CA LEU A 688 6.32 -3.34 -6.06
C LEU A 688 6.63 -4.75 -5.55
N GLU A 689 5.64 -5.65 -5.60
CA GLU A 689 5.75 -6.95 -4.91
C GLU A 689 6.91 -7.80 -5.44
N PHE A 690 7.11 -7.80 -6.77
CA PHE A 690 8.22 -8.54 -7.36
C PHE A 690 9.59 -8.03 -6.94
N ILE A 691 9.71 -6.77 -6.51
CA ILE A 691 10.96 -6.19 -6.03
C ILE A 691 11.09 -6.38 -4.51
N HIS A 692 10.02 -6.12 -3.77
CA HIS A 692 10.01 -6.17 -2.31
C HIS A 692 10.37 -7.56 -1.76
N PHE A 693 9.95 -8.61 -2.48
CA PHE A 693 10.26 -10.01 -2.18
C PHE A 693 11.11 -10.69 -3.27
N SER A 694 11.94 -9.94 -4.02
CA SER A 694 12.87 -10.56 -4.97
C SER A 694 13.98 -11.33 -4.24
N SER A 695 14.20 -12.56 -4.66
CA SER A 695 15.28 -13.40 -4.16
C SER A 695 16.63 -13.06 -4.83
N ILE A 696 16.66 -12.24 -5.90
CA ILE A 696 17.91 -11.78 -6.53
C ILE A 696 18.80 -11.04 -5.53
N PHE A 697 18.25 -10.05 -4.83
CA PHE A 697 19.03 -9.27 -3.86
C PHE A 697 19.16 -9.98 -2.51
N ARG A 698 18.14 -10.77 -2.12
CA ARG A 698 18.14 -11.51 -0.85
C ARG A 698 19.07 -12.71 -0.88
N SER A 699 19.31 -13.36 -2.01
CA SER A 699 20.36 -14.39 -2.13
C SER A 699 21.76 -13.86 -1.77
N CYS A 700 22.02 -12.59 -2.10
CA CYS A 700 23.26 -11.90 -1.79
C CYS A 700 23.32 -11.42 -0.33
N THR A 701 22.16 -11.17 0.29
CA THR A 701 22.04 -10.49 1.59
C THR A 701 21.34 -11.29 2.69
N GLN A 702 20.89 -12.51 2.47
CA GLN A 702 20.17 -13.29 3.49
C GLN A 702 20.44 -14.79 3.35
N GLY A 703 20.68 -15.27 2.14
CA GLY A 703 20.83 -16.69 1.82
C GLY A 703 19.92 -17.05 0.65
N GLU A 704 20.13 -18.23 0.07
CA GLU A 704 19.21 -18.72 -0.96
C GLU A 704 17.83 -18.95 -0.33
N GLU A 705 16.79 -18.44 -1.00
CA GLU A 705 15.41 -18.51 -0.54
C GLU A 705 14.51 -18.87 -1.73
N PHE A 706 13.43 -19.59 -1.46
CA PHE A 706 12.46 -19.98 -2.48
C PHE A 706 11.03 -19.71 -2.01
N GLY A 707 10.25 -19.03 -2.86
CA GLY A 707 8.83 -18.76 -2.65
C GLY A 707 7.97 -19.99 -2.93
N ALA A 708 7.95 -20.97 -2.02
CA ALA A 708 7.20 -22.22 -2.23
C ALA A 708 5.67 -22.04 -2.35
N MET A 709 5.15 -20.86 -2.00
CA MET A 709 3.74 -20.49 -2.13
C MET A 709 3.32 -20.24 -3.60
N HIS A 710 4.26 -20.14 -4.54
CA HIS A 710 3.97 -19.89 -5.95
C HIS A 710 3.04 -20.98 -6.52
N SER A 711 1.76 -20.64 -6.72
CA SER A 711 0.72 -21.55 -7.21
C SER A 711 -0.15 -20.86 -8.26
N LYS A 712 -0.20 -21.47 -9.45
CA LYS A 712 -1.08 -21.00 -10.54
C LYS A 712 -2.53 -21.16 -10.12
N SER A 713 -2.87 -22.28 -9.48
CA SER A 713 -4.23 -22.58 -9.05
C SER A 713 -4.71 -21.63 -7.95
N LEU A 714 -3.84 -21.25 -6.99
CA LEU A 714 -4.19 -20.27 -5.96
C LEU A 714 -4.46 -18.89 -6.56
N TYR A 715 -3.62 -18.48 -7.51
CA TYR A 715 -3.82 -17.23 -8.26
C TYR A 715 -5.17 -17.22 -8.98
N LYS A 716 -5.49 -18.29 -9.72
CA LYS A 716 -6.78 -18.44 -10.42
C LYS A 716 -7.96 -18.45 -9.44
N ALA A 717 -7.82 -19.12 -8.29
CA ALA A 717 -8.83 -19.11 -7.24
C ALA A 717 -9.08 -17.69 -6.72
N ASN A 718 -8.02 -16.90 -6.48
CA ASN A 718 -8.16 -15.50 -6.06
C ASN A 718 -8.81 -14.62 -7.15
N GLN A 719 -8.47 -14.83 -8.43
CA GLN A 719 -9.10 -14.12 -9.55
C GLN A 719 -10.58 -14.50 -9.79
N ALA A 720 -11.00 -15.69 -9.34
CA ALA A 720 -12.38 -16.14 -9.39
C ALA A 720 -13.30 -15.47 -8.35
N LEU A 721 -12.72 -14.83 -7.33
CA LEU A 721 -13.49 -14.18 -6.28
C LEU A 721 -14.12 -12.87 -6.78
N PRO A 722 -15.35 -12.54 -6.35
CA PRO A 722 -15.92 -11.22 -6.56
C PRO A 722 -15.00 -10.12 -6.05
N VAL A 723 -14.89 -9.01 -6.79
CA VAL A 723 -14.04 -7.85 -6.44
C VAL A 723 -14.37 -7.29 -5.04
N ASN A 724 -15.63 -7.40 -4.62
CA ASN A 724 -16.12 -6.95 -3.32
C ASN A 724 -15.94 -7.96 -2.19
N THR A 725 -15.18 -9.05 -2.39
CA THR A 725 -14.86 -9.99 -1.31
C THR A 725 -14.06 -9.24 -0.24
N PRO A 726 -14.60 -9.01 0.96
CA PRO A 726 -14.06 -8.01 1.90
C PRO A 726 -12.87 -8.52 2.72
N PHE A 727 -12.36 -9.71 2.40
CA PHE A 727 -11.32 -10.40 3.15
C PHE A 727 -10.54 -11.36 2.22
N PRO A 728 -9.31 -11.77 2.58
CA PRO A 728 -8.47 -12.63 1.74
C PRO A 728 -8.96 -14.09 1.78
N LYS A 729 -10.14 -14.35 1.18
CA LYS A 729 -10.85 -15.63 1.25
C LYS A 729 -10.01 -16.81 0.75
N ALA A 730 -9.41 -16.68 -0.44
CA ALA A 730 -8.57 -17.74 -1.02
C ALA A 730 -7.39 -18.10 -0.11
N GLN A 731 -6.80 -17.11 0.57
CA GLN A 731 -5.71 -17.36 1.51
C GLN A 731 -6.16 -18.15 2.75
N TYR A 732 -7.32 -17.81 3.33
CA TYR A 732 -7.83 -18.57 4.48
C TYR A 732 -8.25 -19.99 4.10
N GLU A 733 -8.90 -20.15 2.94
CA GLU A 733 -9.31 -21.47 2.46
C GLU A 733 -8.12 -22.37 2.13
N VAL A 734 -7.06 -21.85 1.51
CA VAL A 734 -5.87 -22.69 1.24
C VAL A 734 -5.12 -23.05 2.53
N ILE A 735 -5.08 -22.17 3.55
CA ILE A 735 -4.54 -22.53 4.87
C ILE A 735 -5.35 -23.68 5.47
N ASN A 736 -6.69 -23.59 5.47
CA ASN A 736 -7.56 -24.65 5.97
C ASN A 736 -7.43 -25.95 5.17
N ALA A 737 -7.30 -25.88 3.84
CA ALA A 737 -7.13 -27.04 2.98
C ALA A 737 -5.78 -27.74 3.20
N LEU A 738 -4.71 -26.96 3.40
CA LEU A 738 -3.38 -27.46 3.75
C LEU A 738 -3.37 -28.07 5.15
N ASN A 739 -3.91 -27.37 6.15
CA ASN A 739 -3.91 -27.79 7.53
C ASN A 739 -5.03 -27.08 8.34
N PRO A 740 -6.18 -27.74 8.56
CA PRO A 740 -7.33 -27.11 9.23
C PRO A 740 -7.04 -26.78 10.70
N THR A 741 -6.14 -27.52 11.36
CA THR A 741 -5.72 -27.25 12.73
C THR A 741 -4.96 -25.93 12.83
N ILE A 742 -4.10 -25.61 11.87
CA ILE A 742 -3.39 -24.32 11.85
C ILE A 742 -4.34 -23.18 11.49
N GLY A 743 -5.28 -23.43 10.58
CA GLY A 743 -6.28 -22.45 10.19
C GLY A 743 -7.27 -22.06 11.29
N SER A 744 -7.49 -22.93 12.29
CA SER A 744 -8.35 -22.64 13.44
C SER A 744 -7.67 -21.80 14.53
N ILE A 745 -6.34 -21.68 14.54
CA ILE A 745 -5.61 -20.84 15.50
C ILE A 745 -5.86 -19.36 15.20
N GLU A 746 -6.10 -18.56 16.24
CA GLU A 746 -6.31 -17.12 16.13
C GLU A 746 -5.19 -16.40 15.37
N TYR A 747 -5.54 -15.40 14.55
CA TYR A 747 -4.58 -14.55 13.86
C TYR A 747 -4.03 -13.47 14.79
N GLU A 748 -2.78 -13.05 14.56
CA GLU A 748 -2.09 -12.03 15.36
C GLU A 748 -2.81 -10.68 15.33
N LYS A 749 -3.20 -10.21 14.14
CA LYS A 749 -3.92 -8.94 13.98
C LYS A 749 -5.39 -9.09 14.34
N ASP A 750 -5.90 -8.21 15.19
CA ASP A 750 -7.33 -8.16 15.55
C ASP A 750 -8.23 -8.05 14.31
N ILE A 751 -7.86 -7.22 13.33
CA ILE A 751 -8.64 -7.08 12.11
C ILE A 751 -8.74 -8.40 11.31
N ASP A 752 -7.67 -9.19 11.27
CA ASP A 752 -7.67 -10.49 10.59
C ASP A 752 -8.49 -11.51 11.36
N ARG A 753 -8.41 -11.49 12.70
CA ARG A 753 -9.20 -12.32 13.60
C ARG A 753 -10.69 -12.05 13.47
N GLU A 754 -11.09 -10.78 13.52
CA GLU A 754 -12.49 -10.36 13.39
C GLU A 754 -13.04 -10.66 12.00
N ARG A 755 -12.24 -10.40 10.95
CA ARG A 755 -12.61 -10.80 9.57
C ARG A 755 -12.78 -12.30 9.44
N TYR A 756 -11.87 -13.10 9.98
CA TYR A 756 -11.97 -14.56 9.94
C TYR A 756 -13.22 -15.05 10.67
N LYS A 757 -13.44 -14.64 11.93
CA LYS A 757 -14.62 -15.01 12.71
C LYS A 757 -15.93 -14.63 12.03
N LYS A 758 -16.03 -13.39 11.51
CA LYS A 758 -17.22 -12.89 10.82
C LYS A 758 -17.56 -13.71 9.56
N ASN A 759 -16.55 -14.24 8.89
CA ASN A 759 -16.69 -14.90 7.60
C ASN A 759 -16.46 -16.43 7.64
N ILE A 760 -16.29 -17.04 8.82
CA ILE A 760 -15.94 -18.46 8.95
C ILE A 760 -16.96 -19.38 8.27
N LYS A 761 -18.26 -19.02 8.31
CA LYS A 761 -19.34 -19.77 7.62
C LYS A 761 -19.24 -19.74 6.09
N SER A 762 -18.50 -18.77 5.54
CA SER A 762 -18.30 -18.60 4.10
C SER A 762 -16.97 -19.18 3.60
N ILE A 763 -16.18 -19.73 4.53
CA ILE A 763 -14.90 -20.41 4.31
C ILE A 763 -15.18 -21.91 4.46
N ASN A 764 -14.63 -22.74 3.58
CA ASN A 764 -14.66 -24.19 3.79
C ASN A 764 -13.76 -24.54 4.99
N HIS A 765 -14.35 -24.55 6.19
CA HIS A 765 -13.65 -24.79 7.46
C HIS A 765 -14.04 -26.15 8.02
N THR A 766 -13.04 -26.99 8.28
CA THR A 766 -13.22 -28.23 9.02
C THR A 766 -13.01 -27.94 10.49
N GLU A 767 -14.01 -28.21 11.34
CA GLU A 767 -13.83 -28.14 12.78
C GLU A 767 -12.74 -29.12 13.23
N THR A 768 -11.74 -28.61 13.93
CA THR A 768 -10.67 -29.42 14.54
C THR A 768 -10.80 -29.37 16.05
N ALA A 769 -10.38 -30.45 16.72
CA ALA A 769 -10.26 -30.45 18.17
C ALA A 769 -9.38 -29.26 18.63
N GLN A 770 -9.75 -28.63 19.73
CA GLN A 770 -8.91 -27.59 20.32
C GLN A 770 -7.63 -28.24 20.86
N HIS A 771 -6.49 -27.77 20.37
CA HIS A 771 -5.20 -28.17 20.90
C HIS A 771 -4.80 -27.20 22.02
N THR A 772 -4.52 -27.73 23.20
CA THR A 772 -3.89 -26.98 24.29
C THR A 772 -2.38 -27.08 24.15
N VAL A 773 -1.73 -25.96 23.88
CA VAL A 773 -0.27 -25.84 23.86
C VAL A 773 0.17 -25.06 25.10
N ASP A 774 1.14 -25.60 25.84
CA ASP A 774 1.79 -24.87 26.92
C ASP A 774 2.77 -23.84 26.33
N ILE A 775 2.35 -22.58 26.30
CA ILE A 775 3.11 -21.50 25.68
C ILE A 775 4.36 -21.14 26.46
N GLU A 776 4.36 -21.28 27.77
CA GLU A 776 5.57 -21.01 28.55
C GLU A 776 6.62 -22.10 28.29
N ALA A 777 6.20 -23.37 28.17
CA ALA A 777 7.10 -24.45 27.77
C ALA A 777 7.65 -24.26 26.35
N GLU A 778 6.81 -23.87 25.37
CA GLU A 778 7.26 -23.59 24.00
C GLU A 778 8.19 -22.38 23.93
N LYS A 779 7.89 -21.33 24.70
CA LYS A 779 8.73 -20.14 24.80
C LYS A 779 10.10 -20.50 25.35
N ALA A 780 10.18 -21.34 26.39
CA ALA A 780 11.46 -21.82 26.91
C ALA A 780 12.28 -22.60 25.87
N LYS A 781 11.63 -23.44 25.05
CA LYS A 781 12.29 -24.13 23.92
C LYS A 781 12.83 -23.14 22.89
N TRP A 782 12.02 -22.16 22.49
CA TRP A 782 12.41 -21.12 21.56
C TRP A 782 13.54 -20.24 22.09
N GLU A 783 13.49 -19.82 23.37
CA GLU A 783 14.54 -19.02 24.01
C GLU A 783 15.87 -19.77 24.00
N LYS A 784 15.86 -21.05 24.38
CA LYS A 784 17.06 -21.91 24.34
C LYS A 784 17.63 -22.03 22.93
N ALA A 785 16.79 -22.25 21.91
CA ALA A 785 17.24 -22.35 20.52
C ALA A 785 17.82 -21.01 20.02
N ASN A 786 17.16 -19.90 20.34
CA ASN A 786 17.61 -18.55 20.00
C ASN A 786 18.94 -18.20 20.68
N GLU A 787 19.18 -18.64 21.92
CA GLU A 787 20.48 -18.51 22.58
C GLU A 787 21.59 -19.30 21.86
N LEU A 788 21.29 -20.53 21.44
CA LEU A 788 22.24 -21.35 20.66
C LEU A 788 22.56 -20.68 19.32
N ALA A 789 21.54 -20.21 18.60
CA ALA A 789 21.72 -19.51 17.32
C ALA A 789 22.53 -18.20 17.49
N LYS A 790 22.30 -17.45 18.58
CA LYS A 790 23.09 -16.24 18.90
C LYS A 790 24.54 -16.58 19.24
N LYS A 791 24.79 -17.64 20.00
CA LYS A 791 26.15 -18.12 20.33
C LYS A 791 26.88 -18.56 19.07
N ASP A 792 26.23 -19.33 18.20
CA ASP A 792 26.77 -19.76 16.92
C ASP A 792 27.07 -18.55 16.01
N ALA A 793 26.13 -17.60 15.88
CA ALA A 793 26.37 -16.36 15.14
C ALA A 793 27.56 -15.57 15.70
N ALA A 794 27.68 -15.44 17.04
CA ALA A 794 28.80 -14.75 17.67
C ALA A 794 30.13 -15.45 17.38
N ASN A 795 30.15 -16.79 17.36
CA ASN A 795 31.32 -17.57 17.01
C ASN A 795 31.70 -17.40 15.52
N LYS A 796 30.72 -17.52 14.60
CA LYS A 796 30.91 -17.32 13.15
C LYS A 796 31.42 -15.91 12.81
N ASN A 797 31.04 -14.92 13.61
CA ASN A 797 31.33 -13.50 13.36
C ASN A 797 32.43 -12.94 14.26
N ARG A 798 33.22 -13.82 14.89
CA ARG A 798 34.34 -13.41 15.74
C ARG A 798 35.39 -12.67 14.89
N GLY A 799 35.64 -11.41 15.23
CA GLY A 799 36.56 -10.54 14.48
C GLY A 799 35.90 -9.60 13.48
N THR A 800 34.60 -9.76 13.21
CA THR A 800 33.84 -8.84 12.36
C THR A 800 33.51 -7.55 13.13
N LYS A 801 34.12 -6.42 12.75
CA LYS A 801 33.78 -5.11 13.33
C LYS A 801 32.48 -4.59 12.72
N ASN A 802 31.40 -4.61 13.49
CA ASN A 802 30.16 -3.91 13.15
C ASN A 802 30.33 -2.42 13.40
N ILE A 803 30.69 -1.67 12.38
CA ILE A 803 30.60 -0.22 12.40
C ILE A 803 29.16 0.13 12.02
N ARG A 804 28.37 0.58 13.01
CA ARG A 804 27.09 1.26 12.80
C ARG A 804 27.34 2.73 13.00
N MET A 805 27.26 3.53 11.94
CA MET A 805 27.56 4.97 12.02
C MET A 805 26.49 5.84 11.35
N GLY A 806 25.26 5.85 11.86
CA GLY A 806 24.22 6.70 11.28
C GLY A 806 23.45 7.46 12.33
N SER A 807 23.79 8.73 12.54
CA SER A 807 22.87 9.67 13.20
C SER A 807 21.88 10.20 12.16
N ASN A 808 20.66 10.53 12.57
CA ASN A 808 19.66 11.15 11.68
C ASN A 808 20.21 12.40 10.96
N ASN A 809 21.19 13.08 11.57
CA ASN A 809 21.88 14.25 11.02
C ASN A 809 22.64 13.94 9.71
N LEU A 810 23.23 12.75 9.58
CA LEU A 810 23.97 12.38 8.37
C LEU A 810 23.02 12.20 7.18
N LEU A 811 21.93 11.44 7.35
CA LEU A 811 20.91 11.28 6.30
C LEU A 811 20.31 12.62 5.88
N TYR A 812 20.07 13.52 6.84
CA TYR A 812 19.60 14.88 6.54
C TYR A 812 20.62 15.66 5.69
N LYS A 813 21.90 15.68 6.09
CA LYS A 813 22.97 16.32 5.32
C LYS A 813 23.10 15.73 3.92
N GLU A 814 23.11 14.40 3.80
CA GLU A 814 23.23 13.73 2.50
C GLU A 814 22.00 13.94 1.60
N SER A 815 20.81 14.10 2.18
CA SER A 815 19.62 14.49 1.43
C SER A 815 19.77 15.88 0.82
N LEU A 816 20.32 16.85 1.57
CA LEU A 816 20.60 18.19 1.07
C LEU A 816 21.71 18.17 0.02
N ASN A 817 22.81 17.43 0.24
CA ASN A 817 23.89 17.30 -0.75
C ASN A 817 23.37 16.71 -2.06
N CYS A 818 22.58 15.62 -1.98
CA CYS A 818 22.01 14.98 -3.16
C CYS A 818 21.04 15.92 -3.90
N LEU A 819 20.23 16.70 -3.19
CA LEU A 819 19.37 17.70 -3.81
C LEU A 819 20.20 18.77 -4.53
N HIS A 820 21.28 19.25 -3.90
CA HIS A 820 22.19 20.25 -4.47
C HIS A 820 22.83 19.76 -5.77
N GLU A 821 23.32 18.51 -5.78
CA GLU A 821 23.86 17.88 -6.98
C GLU A 821 22.81 17.76 -8.09
N LEU A 822 21.58 17.34 -7.76
CA LEU A 822 20.50 17.25 -8.73
C LEU A 822 20.18 18.60 -9.38
N ILE A 823 20.00 19.67 -8.61
CA ILE A 823 19.65 20.99 -9.14
C ILE A 823 20.78 21.62 -9.98
N ASN A 824 22.04 21.29 -9.68
CA ASN A 824 23.20 21.75 -10.44
C ASN A 824 23.36 20.97 -11.75
N ASN A 825 22.96 19.71 -11.76
CA ASN A 825 22.99 18.87 -12.95
C ASN A 825 21.78 19.06 -13.85
N ASP A 826 20.67 19.61 -13.33
CA ASP A 826 19.38 19.69 -14.01
C ASP A 826 18.57 20.97 -13.66
N PRO A 827 18.54 21.97 -14.57
CA PRO A 827 17.78 23.20 -14.38
C PRO A 827 16.26 23.02 -14.23
N ALA A 828 15.68 22.00 -14.89
CA ALA A 828 14.23 21.78 -14.81
C ALA A 828 13.84 21.30 -13.40
N ILE A 829 14.64 20.43 -12.78
CA ILE A 829 14.42 20.02 -11.38
C ILE A 829 14.54 21.22 -10.43
N LYS A 830 15.54 22.07 -10.65
CA LYS A 830 15.78 23.30 -9.87
C LYS A 830 14.57 24.23 -9.86
N GLU A 831 13.96 24.45 -11.02
CA GLU A 831 12.85 25.38 -11.20
C GLU A 831 11.49 24.80 -10.77
N THR A 832 11.25 23.52 -11.03
CA THR A 832 9.93 22.91 -10.85
C THR A 832 9.67 22.37 -9.45
N ILE A 833 10.60 21.57 -8.89
CA ILE A 833 10.36 20.83 -7.62
C ILE A 833 11.44 21.08 -6.56
N GLY A 834 12.53 21.76 -6.90
CA GLY A 834 13.68 21.92 -6.01
C GLY A 834 13.36 22.57 -4.66
N ILE A 835 12.54 23.63 -4.64
CA ILE A 835 12.11 24.28 -3.38
C ILE A 835 11.20 23.37 -2.54
N ASN A 836 10.37 22.55 -3.18
CA ASN A 836 9.48 21.59 -2.51
C ASN A 836 10.29 20.50 -1.80
N LEU A 837 11.30 19.95 -2.48
CA LEU A 837 12.22 18.97 -1.90
C LEU A 837 13.04 19.59 -0.76
N TYR A 838 13.59 20.78 -0.96
CA TYR A 838 14.36 21.50 0.05
C TYR A 838 13.56 21.69 1.35
N GLU A 839 12.33 22.23 1.25
CA GLU A 839 11.48 22.45 2.42
C GLU A 839 11.02 21.12 3.05
N TYR A 840 10.71 20.10 2.25
CA TYR A 840 10.37 18.77 2.77
C TYR A 840 11.52 18.15 3.58
N ILE A 841 12.76 18.26 3.09
CA ILE A 841 13.95 17.74 3.77
C ILE A 841 14.16 18.46 5.11
N LYS A 842 14.06 19.80 5.13
CA LYS A 842 14.15 20.61 6.36
C LYS A 842 13.06 20.27 7.37
N HIS A 843 11.82 20.15 6.91
CA HIS A 843 10.69 19.79 7.77
C HIS A 843 10.89 18.43 8.44
N ASN A 844 11.47 17.47 7.71
CA ASN A 844 11.63 16.10 8.17
C ASN A 844 13.03 15.77 8.71
N GLN A 845 13.85 16.76 9.09
CA GLN A 845 15.22 16.54 9.61
C GLN A 845 15.32 15.49 10.75
N ASN A 846 14.25 15.36 11.55
CA ASN A 846 14.17 14.42 12.67
C ASN A 846 13.37 13.14 12.36
N ASN A 847 12.91 12.96 11.11
CA ASN A 847 12.13 11.81 10.67
C ASN A 847 12.90 11.00 9.61
N PRO A 848 13.80 10.07 10.04
CA PRO A 848 14.67 9.35 9.13
C PRO A 848 13.92 8.45 8.14
N LEU A 849 12.74 7.94 8.52
CA LEU A 849 11.92 7.10 7.63
C LEU A 849 11.42 7.90 6.42
N LYS A 850 10.86 9.08 6.68
CA LYS A 850 10.36 10.01 5.64
C LYS A 850 11.48 10.56 4.76
N LEU A 851 12.64 10.87 5.35
CA LEU A 851 13.81 11.35 4.60
C LEU A 851 14.41 10.27 3.70
N ARG A 852 14.51 9.03 4.19
CA ARG A 852 15.20 7.95 3.48
C ARG A 852 14.56 7.63 2.13
N GLU A 853 13.23 7.64 2.06
CA GLU A 853 12.54 7.36 0.80
C GLU A 853 12.82 8.45 -0.25
N ILE A 854 12.74 9.73 0.13
CA ILE A 854 13.05 10.85 -0.76
C ILE A 854 14.53 10.87 -1.13
N TYR A 855 15.44 10.61 -0.19
CA TYR A 855 16.86 10.42 -0.47
C TYR A 855 17.08 9.34 -1.53
N ASN A 856 16.47 8.15 -1.36
CA ASN A 856 16.60 7.04 -2.30
C ASN A 856 16.07 7.39 -3.70
N LYS A 857 15.00 8.18 -3.80
CA LYS A 857 14.49 8.69 -5.09
C LYS A 857 15.47 9.65 -5.73
N MET A 858 15.95 10.64 -4.98
CA MET A 858 16.92 11.64 -5.46
C MET A 858 18.22 11.00 -5.92
N ILE A 859 18.84 10.14 -5.10
CA ILE A 859 20.11 9.50 -5.47
C ILE A 859 19.94 8.57 -6.68
N SER A 860 18.78 7.91 -6.79
CA SER A 860 18.51 7.07 -7.95
C SER A 860 18.36 7.87 -9.24
N VAL A 861 17.80 9.09 -9.21
CA VAL A 861 17.74 9.98 -10.38
C VAL A 861 19.15 10.48 -10.72
N LEU A 862 19.92 10.87 -9.72
CA LEU A 862 21.28 11.35 -9.88
C LEU A 862 22.20 10.27 -10.49
N ASP A 863 22.07 9.02 -10.05
CA ASP A 863 22.78 7.87 -10.62
C ASP A 863 22.54 7.71 -12.12
N GLN A 864 21.28 7.84 -12.54
CA GLN A 864 20.90 7.76 -13.95
C GLN A 864 21.52 8.91 -14.74
N ILE A 865 21.49 10.13 -14.21
CA ILE A 865 22.12 11.31 -14.83
C ILE A 865 23.62 11.09 -15.03
N TYR A 866 24.33 10.55 -14.04
CA TYR A 866 25.77 10.29 -14.18
C TYR A 866 26.05 9.20 -15.21
N ILE A 867 25.32 8.08 -15.19
CA ILE A 867 25.54 6.98 -16.15
C ILE A 867 25.32 7.41 -17.60
N ILE A 868 24.38 8.33 -17.87
CA ILE A 868 24.09 8.79 -19.23
C ILE A 868 24.98 9.95 -19.71
N LYS A 869 25.71 10.61 -18.80
CA LYS A 869 26.64 11.72 -19.13
C LYS A 869 28.05 11.23 -19.45
N TYR A 870 28.53 10.22 -18.74
CA TYR A 870 29.80 9.52 -18.99
C TYR A 870 29.60 8.38 -19.98
#